data_AF-A0A4D8RFC4-F1
#
_entry.id   AF-A0A4D8RFC4-F1
#
_cell.length_a   1.000
_cell.length_b   1.000
_cell.length_c   1.000
_cell.angle_alpha   90.00
_cell.angle_beta   90.00
_cell.angle_gamma   90.00
#
_symmetry.space_group_name_H-M   'P 1'
#
loop_
_entity.id
_entity.type
_entity.pdbx_description
1 polymer ?
#
loop_
_entity_poly.entity_id
_entity_poly.type
_entity_poly.pdbx_seq_one_letter_code
_entity_poly.pdbx_strand_id
1 'polypeptide(L)'
;MTDIIPRPFDGQPLGDTLSGDLGAGSPAHAWPFHGRLEAIAGTLLSGWVLSTASPHAPVALRVAAGRAEATILPDREAPALSRLLGQPVRCRFAVDLAALFPGVDLTGLPVSVRVAESGQLLENAPQTVAGPRAVVAHVDRMEGQRILGWAVNTQDEGEAVEVEVLVDGHPIARIVANQQRRDLLARFTTCDHGFESAVPGLSGTELSLRDRRSGAVVFGPIPIVLDEVRASRSGALADRLDGLAALLEEIRTDLPRQRRLAAYPIADYAAYHREHGAETAGRRARLAPRAAALGQDGPLFSVVMPVCDPPLWMLAEAIESVRRQLYGRWELCIADDASRSDAVRALLRDEAARDPRIRVSFAAARQGVCAATNRAIGLAGGDYVAFLDHDDRLSFDALLRMAEAIGESRAPVLYSDEDRIAPDGRHVDPALKPDLDPELLQSVNHVCHLLVVKRALLGELGGLRPGFEGVQDHDLVLRLLERVGAAGIRHVPRVLYHWRINPSSLSGQGGNDAAILDGIGRCVREHLARLGRRATVTADLETFRASGGLFHARVRPALPSPAPMVSIVVPTKDAVDLVRDCVGSLLSRTMYPNFEVVLVDHDSAEPQSRPFFNTLARDPRVRVADFHGPFNWAAINNAAAAGCRGDVLCFLNNDIVVTEPDWLSEMVARLAQPGVGAVGAKLLYPNGTVQHAGVVLGAGGTADHAFAGLPGDAPGHLGQAILPRTVSAVTGACLVTSRTAFQAVGGFDMVHLPVAYADVDYCLKIQQAGLRVLWTPYARLLHLETQTRGADDTAEKAARLAVEAGRLRARWGGLSADPFYNPHFEPLGPTYGLLRPQPD
;
A
#
# COMPACT_ATOMS: atom_id res chain seq x y z
N MET A 1 2.17 53.12 -10.35
CA MET A 1 3.56 53.52 -10.59
C MET A 1 4.28 52.32 -11.18
N THR A 2 4.35 52.30 -12.52
CA THR A 2 5.52 51.96 -13.37
C THR A 2 6.44 50.83 -12.88
N ASP A 3 6.33 49.64 -13.46
CA ASP A 3 7.05 49.13 -14.67
C ASP A 3 8.33 48.40 -14.23
N ILE A 4 8.55 47.13 -14.58
CA ILE A 4 9.04 46.68 -15.89
C ILE A 4 8.57 45.23 -16.19
N ILE A 5 8.08 45.01 -17.42
CA ILE A 5 7.95 43.71 -18.10
C ILE A 5 8.96 43.70 -19.26
N PRO A 6 9.57 42.54 -19.62
CA PRO A 6 9.24 41.96 -20.92
C PRO A 6 8.93 40.45 -20.87
N ARG A 7 7.97 40.06 -21.73
CA ARG A 7 7.68 38.71 -22.24
C ARG A 7 8.79 38.24 -23.23
N PRO A 8 8.53 37.25 -24.11
CA PRO A 8 8.66 35.81 -23.95
C PRO A 8 9.79 35.25 -24.86
N PHE A 9 10.21 33.99 -24.67
CA PHE A 9 10.92 33.26 -25.72
C PHE A 9 10.09 32.04 -26.13
N ASP A 10 9.51 32.14 -27.32
CA ASP A 10 8.96 31.04 -28.11
C ASP A 10 10.11 30.29 -28.81
N GLY A 11 9.99 28.97 -28.96
CA GLY A 11 10.74 28.25 -30.00
C GLY A 11 11.13 26.79 -29.72
N GLN A 12 10.13 25.89 -29.74
CA GLN A 12 10.19 24.58 -30.42
C GLN A 12 11.21 23.49 -29.97
N PRO A 13 10.96 22.21 -30.31
CA PRO A 13 10.95 21.10 -29.35
C PRO A 13 12.24 20.26 -29.32
N LEU A 14 12.51 19.61 -28.19
CA LEU A 14 13.35 18.41 -28.14
C LEU A 14 12.41 17.22 -27.93
N GLY A 15 12.16 16.50 -29.01
CA GLY A 15 11.18 15.43 -29.09
C GLY A 15 11.58 14.16 -28.36
N ASP A 16 10.54 13.39 -28.02
CA ASP A 16 10.61 11.94 -28.04
C ASP A 16 11.14 11.48 -29.40
N THR A 17 12.19 10.67 -29.42
CA THR A 17 12.17 9.35 -30.08
C THR A 17 13.52 8.62 -30.02
N LEU A 18 13.41 7.34 -29.63
CA LEU A 18 14.14 6.17 -30.13
C LEU A 18 15.60 6.03 -29.65
N SER A 19 15.91 5.05 -28.81
CA SER A 19 16.22 3.67 -29.23
C SER A 19 17.08 3.62 -30.50
N GLY A 20 18.34 3.24 -30.33
CA GLY A 20 19.17 2.66 -31.39
C GLY A 20 19.40 3.53 -32.62
N ASP A 21 20.60 4.09 -32.73
CA ASP A 21 21.32 3.80 -33.95
C ASP A 21 22.82 3.85 -33.74
N LEU A 22 23.48 2.85 -34.32
CA LEU A 22 24.88 2.92 -34.71
C LEU A 22 24.97 4.00 -35.79
N GLY A 23 25.05 5.26 -35.37
CA GLY A 23 25.18 6.41 -36.25
C GLY A 23 26.56 6.48 -36.88
N ALA A 24 26.73 5.73 -37.97
CA ALA A 24 27.74 5.99 -38.97
C ALA A 24 27.45 7.32 -39.69
N GLY A 25 28.51 8.10 -39.91
CA GLY A 25 28.53 9.25 -40.82
C GLY A 25 29.58 10.26 -40.36
N SER A 26 30.77 10.36 -40.94
CA SER A 26 31.06 10.36 -42.37
C SER A 26 32.43 9.73 -42.68
N PRO A 27 32.65 9.27 -43.93
CA PRO A 27 33.55 8.19 -44.26
C PRO A 27 34.99 8.69 -44.39
N ALA A 28 35.79 8.38 -43.38
CA ALA A 28 37.24 8.42 -43.48
C ALA A 28 37.78 7.23 -42.70
N HIS A 29 37.78 6.05 -43.33
CA HIS A 29 38.37 4.81 -42.82
C HIS A 29 38.16 4.60 -41.31
N ALA A 30 36.92 4.37 -40.86
CA ALA A 30 36.67 3.86 -39.52
C ALA A 30 37.17 2.41 -39.48
N TRP A 31 38.45 2.26 -39.22
CA TRP A 31 39.12 0.98 -39.13
C TRP A 31 38.41 0.12 -38.07
N PRO A 32 38.16 -1.18 -38.33
CA PRO A 32 37.37 -2.04 -37.46
C PRO A 32 38.14 -2.44 -36.18
N PHE A 33 39.00 -1.58 -35.65
CA PHE A 33 39.86 -1.86 -34.50
C PHE A 33 39.72 -0.80 -33.42
N HIS A 34 39.59 -1.25 -32.16
CA HIS A 34 39.68 -0.42 -30.97
C HIS A 34 40.83 -0.92 -30.11
N GLY A 35 41.68 0.00 -29.66
CA GLY A 35 42.81 -0.36 -28.81
C GLY A 35 43.43 0.86 -28.15
N ARG A 36 43.98 0.64 -26.97
CA ARG A 36 44.56 1.69 -26.13
C ARG A 36 45.85 1.20 -25.49
N LEU A 37 46.82 2.10 -25.41
CA LEU A 37 48.02 1.91 -24.61
C LEU A 37 47.71 2.26 -23.15
N GLU A 38 47.92 1.30 -22.25
CA GLU A 38 47.60 1.44 -20.83
C GLU A 38 48.74 2.14 -20.07
N ALA A 39 49.97 1.65 -20.22
CA ALA A 39 51.14 2.22 -19.54
C ALA A 39 52.48 1.85 -20.20
N ILE A 40 53.46 2.73 -20.02
CA ILE A 40 54.91 2.47 -20.15
C ILE A 40 55.57 2.68 -18.78
N ALA A 41 56.14 1.62 -18.20
CA ALA A 41 56.79 1.65 -16.89
C ALA A 41 58.22 1.09 -17.03
N GLY A 42 59.22 1.96 -16.95
CA GLY A 42 60.57 1.63 -17.41
C GLY A 42 60.53 1.20 -18.88
N THR A 43 60.99 -0.01 -19.19
CA THR A 43 60.95 -0.58 -20.54
C THR A 43 59.72 -1.45 -20.80
N LEU A 44 58.86 -1.69 -19.80
CA LEU A 44 57.66 -2.53 -19.96
C LEU A 44 56.51 -1.71 -20.54
N LEU A 45 56.04 -2.10 -21.72
CA LEU A 45 54.93 -1.50 -22.44
C LEU A 45 53.70 -2.42 -22.39
N SER A 46 52.53 -1.90 -22.01
CA SER A 46 51.29 -2.69 -21.90
C SER A 46 50.07 -1.99 -22.49
N GLY A 47 49.15 -2.79 -23.03
CA GLY A 47 47.91 -2.29 -23.64
C GLY A 47 47.02 -3.41 -24.18
N TRP A 48 46.01 -3.02 -24.96
CA TRP A 48 45.11 -3.96 -25.62
C TRP A 48 44.60 -3.44 -26.96
N VAL A 49 44.21 -4.36 -27.85
CA VAL A 49 43.59 -4.07 -29.14
C VAL A 49 42.65 -5.20 -29.54
N LEU A 50 41.48 -4.86 -30.10
CA LEU A 50 40.50 -5.82 -30.59
C LEU A 50 39.94 -5.38 -31.94
N SER A 51 39.53 -6.35 -32.76
CA SER A 51 38.73 -6.09 -33.95
C SER A 51 37.24 -6.20 -33.62
N THR A 52 36.43 -5.22 -33.98
CA THR A 52 34.96 -5.31 -33.85
C THR A 52 34.36 -6.27 -34.87
N ALA A 53 35.00 -6.46 -36.02
CA ALA A 53 34.56 -7.41 -37.04
C ALA A 53 34.90 -8.86 -36.69
N SER A 54 35.99 -9.09 -35.96
CA SER A 54 36.41 -10.44 -35.53
C SER A 54 37.08 -10.39 -34.15
N PRO A 55 36.31 -10.29 -33.05
CA PRO A 55 36.85 -10.10 -31.69
C PRO A 55 37.79 -11.21 -31.20
N HIS A 56 37.74 -12.38 -31.83
CA HIS A 56 38.55 -13.56 -31.48
C HIS A 56 39.83 -13.70 -32.30
N ALA A 57 39.96 -12.95 -33.39
CA ALA A 57 41.16 -13.00 -34.24
C ALA A 57 42.26 -12.11 -33.61
N PRO A 58 43.51 -12.59 -33.51
CA PRO A 58 44.59 -11.80 -32.95
C PRO A 58 44.97 -10.66 -33.92
N VAL A 59 45.12 -9.45 -33.39
CA VAL A 59 45.42 -8.25 -34.17
C VAL A 59 46.90 -7.90 -34.03
N ALA A 60 47.68 -8.03 -35.11
CA ALA A 60 49.10 -7.70 -35.10
C ALA A 60 49.32 -6.19 -34.92
N LEU A 61 50.30 -5.82 -34.08
CA LEU A 61 50.66 -4.44 -33.77
C LEU A 61 52.10 -4.15 -34.17
N ARG A 62 52.37 -3.00 -34.80
CA ARG A 62 53.72 -2.46 -34.96
C ARG A 62 54.03 -1.50 -33.81
N VAL A 63 55.07 -1.81 -33.06
CA VAL A 63 55.64 -0.94 -32.02
C VAL A 63 56.86 -0.26 -32.63
N ALA A 64 56.93 1.07 -32.52
CA ALA A 64 58.07 1.85 -33.00
C ALA A 64 58.59 2.77 -31.89
N ALA A 65 59.90 2.72 -31.66
CA ALA A 65 60.64 3.62 -30.75
C ALA A 65 61.74 4.33 -31.56
N GLY A 66 61.53 5.61 -31.86
CA GLY A 66 62.41 6.35 -32.78
C GLY A 66 62.44 5.74 -34.19
N ARG A 67 63.61 5.26 -34.64
CA ARG A 67 63.78 4.58 -35.95
C ARG A 67 63.67 3.05 -35.88
N ALA A 68 63.57 2.48 -34.68
CA ALA A 68 63.44 1.04 -34.51
C ALA A 68 61.96 0.64 -34.52
N GLU A 69 61.61 -0.42 -35.24
CA GLU A 69 60.23 -0.91 -35.38
C GLU A 69 60.20 -2.45 -35.29
N ALA A 70 59.23 -2.99 -34.57
CA ALA A 70 59.01 -4.42 -34.40
C ALA A 70 57.51 -4.73 -34.38
N THR A 71 57.12 -5.92 -34.87
CA THR A 71 55.73 -6.37 -34.85
C THR A 71 55.51 -7.33 -33.68
N ILE A 72 54.47 -7.11 -32.90
CA ILE A 72 54.03 -7.98 -31.82
C ILE A 72 52.62 -8.49 -32.09
N LEU A 73 52.31 -9.66 -31.56
CA LEU A 73 50.95 -10.20 -31.57
C LEU A 73 50.46 -10.30 -30.12
N PRO A 74 49.39 -9.58 -29.73
CA PRO A 74 48.78 -9.72 -28.42
C PRO A 74 48.34 -11.17 -28.18
N ASP A 75 48.79 -11.74 -27.08
CA ASP A 75 48.60 -13.16 -26.73
C ASP A 75 47.99 -13.37 -25.35
N ARG A 76 47.81 -12.29 -24.58
CA ARG A 76 47.24 -12.33 -23.22
C ARG A 76 45.73 -12.20 -23.27
N GLU A 77 45.08 -13.04 -22.47
CA GLU A 77 43.62 -13.09 -22.37
C GLU A 77 43.04 -11.87 -21.63
N ALA A 78 41.82 -11.47 -22.00
CA ALA A 78 41.01 -10.49 -21.28
C ALA A 78 39.85 -11.22 -20.54
N PRO A 79 39.99 -11.59 -19.25
CA PRO A 79 39.07 -12.49 -18.55
C PRO A 79 37.62 -12.00 -18.46
N ALA A 80 37.39 -10.69 -18.50
CA ALA A 80 36.04 -10.12 -18.54
C ALA A 80 35.37 -10.32 -19.90
N LEU A 81 36.12 -10.11 -21.00
CA LEU A 81 35.61 -10.27 -22.35
C LEU A 81 35.42 -11.75 -22.70
N SER A 82 36.36 -12.62 -22.28
CA SER A 82 36.23 -14.07 -22.49
C SER A 82 34.97 -14.64 -21.84
N ARG A 83 34.62 -14.17 -20.63
CA ARG A 83 33.38 -14.55 -19.95
C ARG A 83 32.14 -14.04 -20.66
N LEU A 84 32.17 -12.80 -21.16
CA LEU A 84 31.04 -12.21 -21.88
C LEU A 84 30.75 -12.94 -23.20
N LEU A 85 31.78 -13.33 -23.94
CA LEU A 85 31.64 -13.97 -25.25
C LEU A 85 31.65 -15.51 -25.18
N GLY A 86 31.77 -16.09 -23.98
CA GLY A 86 31.76 -17.54 -23.78
C GLY A 86 32.95 -18.30 -24.37
N GLN A 87 34.03 -17.60 -24.77
CA GLN A 87 35.26 -18.20 -25.31
C GLN A 87 36.48 -17.30 -25.09
N PRO A 88 37.72 -17.84 -25.06
CA PRO A 88 38.92 -17.04 -24.77
C PRO A 88 39.17 -15.93 -25.79
N VAL A 89 39.35 -14.69 -25.31
CA VAL A 89 39.70 -13.52 -26.13
C VAL A 89 41.10 -13.02 -25.74
N ARG A 90 42.06 -13.16 -26.66
CA ARG A 90 43.46 -12.76 -26.46
C ARG A 90 43.76 -11.45 -27.19
N CYS A 91 43.43 -10.34 -26.53
CA CYS A 91 43.55 -9.00 -27.08
C CYS A 91 44.55 -8.11 -26.31
N ARG A 92 45.16 -8.61 -25.23
CA ARG A 92 46.06 -7.84 -24.35
C ARG A 92 47.52 -8.17 -24.65
N PHE A 93 48.41 -7.20 -24.46
CA PHE A 93 49.86 -7.38 -24.59
C PHE A 93 50.60 -6.71 -23.43
N ALA A 94 51.76 -7.28 -23.08
CA ALA A 94 52.75 -6.68 -22.20
C ALA A 94 54.13 -7.11 -22.70
N VAL A 95 54.92 -6.17 -23.22
CA VAL A 95 56.19 -6.43 -23.89
C VAL A 95 57.29 -5.56 -23.31
N ASP A 96 58.49 -6.15 -23.16
CA ASP A 96 59.67 -5.41 -22.75
C ASP A 96 60.35 -4.80 -23.98
N LEU A 97 60.37 -3.46 -24.03
CA LEU A 97 60.96 -2.71 -25.14
C LEU A 97 62.46 -2.89 -25.25
N ALA A 98 63.19 -3.13 -24.15
CA ALA A 98 64.62 -3.39 -24.21
C ALA A 98 64.92 -4.75 -24.86
N ALA A 99 64.03 -5.72 -24.68
CA ALA A 99 64.09 -7.01 -25.37
C ALA A 99 63.63 -6.90 -26.84
N LEU A 100 62.66 -6.02 -27.12
CA LEU A 100 62.16 -5.77 -28.48
C LEU A 100 63.20 -5.03 -29.35
N PHE A 101 63.96 -4.11 -28.74
CA PHE A 101 64.94 -3.26 -29.39
C PHE A 101 66.30 -3.34 -28.67
N PRO A 102 66.96 -4.51 -28.68
CA PRO A 102 68.22 -4.70 -27.96
C PRO A 102 69.29 -3.75 -28.50
N GLY A 103 69.92 -3.00 -27.58
CA GLY A 103 70.98 -2.03 -27.90
C GLY A 103 70.50 -0.62 -28.27
N VAL A 104 69.19 -0.33 -28.24
CA VAL A 104 68.64 1.01 -28.41
C VAL A 104 68.47 1.68 -27.04
N ASP A 105 69.01 2.89 -26.85
CA ASP A 105 68.67 3.71 -25.68
C ASP A 105 67.27 4.28 -25.86
N LEU A 106 66.32 3.76 -25.08
CA LEU A 106 64.91 4.10 -25.16
C LEU A 106 64.55 5.34 -24.33
N THR A 107 65.47 5.82 -23.49
CA THR A 107 65.21 6.90 -22.55
C THR A 107 64.85 8.18 -23.29
N GLY A 108 63.69 8.76 -23.02
CA GLY A 108 63.22 9.98 -23.69
C GLY A 108 62.70 9.77 -25.12
N LEU A 109 62.74 8.55 -25.69
CA LEU A 109 62.18 8.28 -27.02
C LEU A 109 60.65 8.09 -26.96
N PRO A 110 59.89 8.67 -27.92
CA PRO A 110 58.47 8.39 -28.06
C PRO A 110 58.28 6.99 -28.64
N VAL A 111 57.47 6.20 -27.95
CA VAL A 111 57.07 4.84 -28.34
C VAL A 111 55.65 4.89 -28.86
N SER A 112 55.47 4.60 -30.15
CA SER A 112 54.16 4.53 -30.81
C SER A 112 53.77 3.09 -31.07
N VAL A 113 52.47 2.78 -30.96
CA VAL A 113 51.93 1.45 -31.25
C VAL A 113 50.78 1.59 -32.24
N ARG A 114 50.88 0.90 -33.38
CA ARG A 114 49.90 0.95 -34.46
C ARG A 114 49.39 -0.44 -34.80
N VAL A 115 48.16 -0.55 -35.26
CA VAL A 115 47.66 -1.78 -35.89
C VAL A 115 48.44 -2.02 -37.17
N ALA A 116 49.04 -3.21 -37.32
CA ALA A 116 49.99 -3.50 -38.39
C ALA A 116 49.37 -3.48 -39.80
N GLU A 117 48.09 -3.86 -39.90
CA GLU A 117 47.34 -3.91 -41.15
C GLU A 117 46.85 -2.53 -41.60
N SER A 118 46.34 -1.72 -40.67
CA SER A 118 45.73 -0.41 -40.99
C SER A 118 46.65 0.79 -40.79
N GLY A 119 47.72 0.64 -39.99
CA GLY A 119 48.53 1.75 -39.50
C GLY A 119 47.85 2.62 -38.44
N GLN A 120 46.64 2.25 -37.98
CA GLN A 120 45.88 2.99 -36.98
C GLN A 120 46.65 3.05 -35.66
N LEU A 121 46.90 4.26 -35.16
CA LEU A 121 47.56 4.49 -33.89
C LEU A 121 46.62 4.12 -32.74
N LEU A 122 47.12 3.36 -31.76
CA LEU A 122 46.36 3.08 -30.55
C LEU A 122 46.15 4.36 -29.74
N GLU A 123 45.02 4.45 -29.05
CA GLU A 123 44.76 5.57 -28.15
C GLU A 123 45.86 5.68 -27.08
N ASN A 124 46.20 6.91 -26.71
CA ASN A 124 47.30 7.27 -25.80
C ASN A 124 48.72 6.92 -26.26
N ALA A 125 48.93 6.61 -27.53
CA ALA A 125 50.26 6.59 -28.14
C ALA A 125 50.54 7.90 -28.90
N PRO A 126 51.79 8.38 -29.00
CA PRO A 126 52.99 7.81 -28.38
C PRO A 126 53.12 8.13 -26.88
N GLN A 127 53.81 7.25 -26.13
CA GLN A 127 54.28 7.53 -24.76
C GLN A 127 55.81 7.53 -24.70
N THR A 128 56.38 8.29 -23.77
CA THR A 128 57.84 8.43 -23.63
C THR A 128 58.34 7.63 -22.44
N VAL A 129 59.44 6.88 -22.60
CA VAL A 129 60.13 6.24 -21.46
C VAL A 129 60.78 7.32 -20.59
N ALA A 130 60.31 7.48 -19.36
CA ALA A 130 60.81 8.50 -18.43
C ALA A 130 62.20 8.14 -17.86
N GLY A 131 63.05 9.15 -17.61
CA GLY A 131 64.37 8.99 -16.97
C GLY A 131 64.29 8.74 -15.45
N PRO A 132 65.45 8.49 -14.78
CA PRO A 132 65.50 8.14 -13.35
C PRO A 132 65.05 9.30 -12.44
N ARG A 133 64.26 8.98 -11.39
CA ARG A 133 63.74 9.92 -10.37
C ARG A 133 64.47 9.75 -9.03
N ALA A 134 64.68 10.84 -8.28
CA ALA A 134 65.23 10.81 -6.92
C ALA A 134 64.13 11.14 -5.89
N VAL A 135 63.40 10.11 -5.44
CA VAL A 135 62.32 10.26 -4.45
C VAL A 135 62.82 9.96 -3.03
N VAL A 136 62.48 10.83 -2.08
CA VAL A 136 62.71 10.65 -0.65
C VAL A 136 61.36 10.58 0.06
N ALA A 137 61.19 9.62 0.97
CA ALA A 137 59.95 9.46 1.74
C ALA A 137 60.22 9.19 3.22
N HIS A 138 59.23 9.50 4.05
CA HIS A 138 59.24 9.22 5.48
C HIS A 138 57.84 8.92 6.01
N VAL A 139 57.75 8.03 7.01
CA VAL A 139 56.53 7.83 7.81
C VAL A 139 56.78 8.41 9.19
N ASP A 140 56.01 9.42 9.58
CA ASP A 140 56.16 10.11 10.86
C ASP A 140 55.56 9.29 12.00
N ARG A 141 54.38 8.70 11.78
CA ARG A 141 53.67 7.90 12.78
C ARG A 141 52.70 6.92 12.13
N MET A 142 52.48 5.79 12.80
CA MET A 142 51.39 4.85 12.54
C MET A 142 50.46 4.77 13.76
N GLU A 143 49.16 4.96 13.55
CA GLU A 143 48.13 4.85 14.59
C GLU A 143 47.06 3.85 14.11
N GLY A 144 47.07 2.63 14.68
CA GLY A 144 46.21 1.54 14.22
C GLY A 144 46.45 1.18 12.75
N GLN A 145 45.43 1.35 11.90
CA GLN A 145 45.53 1.14 10.44
C GLN A 145 45.75 2.45 9.65
N ARG A 146 46.12 3.56 10.30
CA ARG A 146 46.41 4.83 9.62
C ARG A 146 47.91 5.11 9.58
N ILE A 147 48.39 5.60 8.44
CA ILE A 147 49.79 5.99 8.22
C ILE A 147 49.82 7.48 7.88
N LEU A 148 50.65 8.22 8.61
CA LEU A 148 50.94 9.63 8.35
C LEU A 148 52.42 9.76 7.98
N GLY A 149 52.68 10.47 6.89
CA GLY A 149 54.04 10.66 6.39
C GLY A 149 54.11 11.67 5.27
N TRP A 150 55.23 11.67 4.55
CA TRP A 150 55.45 12.53 3.39
C TRP A 150 56.38 11.87 2.38
N ALA A 151 56.28 12.28 1.11
CA ALA A 151 57.17 11.87 0.03
C ALA A 151 57.38 13.01 -0.97
N VAL A 152 58.61 13.19 -1.45
CA VAL A 152 58.99 14.27 -2.38
C VAL A 152 60.02 13.77 -3.39
N ASN A 153 59.89 14.22 -4.64
CA ASN A 153 60.93 14.07 -5.65
C ASN A 153 61.89 15.26 -5.52
N THR A 154 63.12 15.04 -5.08
CA THR A 154 64.08 16.13 -4.84
C THR A 154 64.59 16.78 -6.13
N GLN A 155 64.25 16.23 -7.30
CA GLN A 155 64.55 16.84 -8.60
C GLN A 155 63.38 17.63 -9.17
N ASP A 156 62.17 17.43 -8.64
CA ASP A 156 60.95 18.16 -9.01
C ASP A 156 60.02 18.20 -7.79
N GLU A 157 60.25 19.16 -6.90
CA GLU A 157 59.46 19.34 -5.68
C GLU A 157 58.04 19.87 -5.96
N GLY A 158 57.67 20.12 -7.22
CA GLY A 158 56.28 20.38 -7.62
C GLY A 158 55.49 19.10 -7.91
N GLU A 159 56.16 17.95 -8.03
CA GLU A 159 55.53 16.69 -8.39
C GLU A 159 54.78 16.06 -7.20
N ALA A 160 53.49 15.73 -7.42
CA ALA A 160 52.74 14.89 -6.49
C ALA A 160 53.25 13.44 -6.56
N VAL A 161 54.07 13.04 -5.58
CA VAL A 161 54.69 11.72 -5.57
C VAL A 161 53.67 10.65 -5.19
N GLU A 162 53.59 9.58 -5.99
CA GLU A 162 52.77 8.41 -5.69
C GLU A 162 53.61 7.27 -5.10
N VAL A 163 53.29 6.87 -3.87
CA VAL A 163 53.94 5.74 -3.19
C VAL A 163 52.96 4.56 -3.01
N GLU A 164 53.48 3.35 -3.15
CA GLU A 164 52.81 2.11 -2.76
C GLU A 164 53.25 1.74 -1.34
N VAL A 165 52.29 1.43 -0.47
CA VAL A 165 52.54 0.86 0.85
C VAL A 165 52.70 -0.65 0.70
N LEU A 166 53.82 -1.18 1.17
CA LEU A 166 54.10 -2.61 1.19
C LEU A 166 54.08 -3.13 2.62
N VAL A 167 53.45 -4.28 2.81
CA VAL A 167 53.55 -5.06 4.04
C VAL A 167 54.17 -6.41 3.72
N ASP A 168 55.24 -6.76 4.42
CA ASP A 168 56.07 -7.95 4.16
C ASP A 168 56.40 -8.10 2.65
N GLY A 169 56.74 -6.96 2.00
CA GLY A 169 57.09 -6.89 0.58
C GLY A 169 55.93 -6.89 -0.43
N HIS A 170 54.68 -6.98 0.01
CA HIS A 170 53.51 -7.02 -0.86
C HIS A 170 52.76 -5.68 -0.87
N PRO A 171 52.47 -5.07 -2.05
CA PRO A 171 51.76 -3.79 -2.12
C PRO A 171 50.29 -3.96 -1.71
N ILE A 172 49.83 -3.17 -0.74
CA ILE A 172 48.46 -3.25 -0.20
C ILE A 172 47.66 -1.94 -0.32
N ALA A 173 48.33 -0.80 -0.47
CA ALA A 173 47.67 0.49 -0.67
C ALA A 173 48.51 1.43 -1.54
N ARG A 174 47.84 2.44 -2.11
CA ARG A 174 48.45 3.50 -2.92
C ARG A 174 48.12 4.84 -2.31
N ILE A 175 49.12 5.71 -2.20
CA ILE A 175 48.99 7.02 -1.57
C ILE A 175 49.65 8.07 -2.47
N VAL A 176 48.93 9.18 -2.68
CA VAL A 176 49.47 10.37 -3.34
C VAL A 176 49.90 11.36 -2.26
N ALA A 177 51.17 11.74 -2.27
CA ALA A 177 51.75 12.74 -1.38
C ALA A 177 51.51 14.14 -1.95
N ASN A 178 50.40 14.78 -1.54
CA ASN A 178 49.98 16.09 -2.02
C ASN A 178 49.31 16.96 -0.94
N GLN A 179 49.36 16.56 0.33
CA GLN A 179 48.78 17.32 1.44
C GLN A 179 49.77 18.35 1.98
N GLN A 180 49.27 19.50 2.44
CA GLN A 180 50.12 20.55 2.99
C GLN A 180 50.73 20.19 4.35
N ARG A 181 52.07 20.21 4.42
CA ARG A 181 52.90 20.02 5.62
C ARG A 181 53.90 21.16 5.74
N ARG A 182 53.49 22.24 6.40
CA ARG A 182 54.29 23.49 6.50
C ARG A 182 55.64 23.31 7.20
N ASP A 183 55.77 22.30 8.06
CA ASP A 183 57.04 21.91 8.71
C ASP A 183 58.11 21.45 7.71
N LEU A 184 57.71 20.94 6.54
CA LEU A 184 58.64 20.50 5.49
C LEU A 184 59.29 21.66 4.72
N LEU A 185 58.78 22.89 4.86
CA LEU A 185 59.41 24.09 4.30
C LEU A 185 60.80 24.38 4.91
N ALA A 186 61.13 23.75 6.04
CA ALA A 186 62.48 23.78 6.58
C ALA A 186 63.49 22.96 5.75
N ARG A 187 63.03 22.08 4.85
CA ARG A 187 63.85 21.13 4.08
C ARG A 187 63.63 21.21 2.56
N PHE A 188 62.44 21.61 2.11
CA PHE A 188 62.04 21.67 0.71
C PHE A 188 61.42 23.04 0.39
N THR A 189 61.33 23.38 -0.89
CA THR A 189 60.80 24.65 -1.41
C THR A 189 59.27 24.70 -1.44
N THR A 190 58.59 23.55 -1.47
CA THR A 190 57.13 23.46 -1.39
C THR A 190 56.71 22.67 -0.14
N CYS A 191 55.40 22.68 0.16
CA CYS A 191 54.86 21.99 1.34
C CYS A 191 53.80 20.94 1.02
N ASP A 192 53.50 20.72 -0.26
CA ASP A 192 52.45 19.79 -0.71
C ASP A 192 53.01 18.36 -0.83
N HIS A 193 53.67 17.87 0.22
CA HIS A 193 54.37 16.57 0.23
C HIS A 193 53.79 15.58 1.23
N GLY A 194 52.83 16.00 2.05
CA GLY A 194 52.23 15.18 3.09
C GLY A 194 51.25 14.15 2.55
N PHE A 195 51.03 13.11 3.34
CA PHE A 195 49.90 12.22 3.19
C PHE A 195 49.41 11.71 4.54
N GLU A 196 48.10 11.47 4.60
CA GLU A 196 47.45 10.69 5.63
C GLU A 196 46.50 9.71 4.94
N SER A 197 46.69 8.41 5.19
CA SER A 197 45.86 7.38 4.57
C SER A 197 45.57 6.23 5.53
N ALA A 198 44.32 5.76 5.49
CA ALA A 198 43.96 4.48 6.09
C ALA A 198 44.41 3.34 5.16
N VAL A 199 44.97 2.29 5.73
CA VAL A 199 45.42 1.09 5.04
C VAL A 199 44.59 -0.10 5.54
N PRO A 200 43.38 -0.31 4.99
CA PRO A 200 42.47 -1.36 5.43
C PRO A 200 43.12 -2.74 5.25
N GLY A 201 43.10 -3.56 6.31
CA GLY A 201 43.67 -4.92 6.24
C GLY A 201 45.18 -4.98 6.44
N LEU A 202 45.78 -3.97 7.08
CA LEU A 202 47.16 -4.03 7.56
C LEU A 202 47.33 -5.25 8.49
N SER A 203 47.96 -6.32 7.99
CA SER A 203 48.31 -7.52 8.73
C SER A 203 49.65 -8.03 8.22
N GLY A 204 50.67 -8.04 9.07
CA GLY A 204 52.03 -8.42 8.71
C GLY A 204 53.04 -7.89 9.74
N THR A 205 54.32 -8.11 9.49
CA THR A 205 55.40 -7.80 10.45
C THR A 205 56.19 -6.54 10.11
N GLU A 206 56.35 -6.22 8.83
CA GLU A 206 57.17 -5.08 8.38
C GLU A 206 56.44 -4.22 7.34
N LEU A 207 56.66 -2.90 7.40
CA LEU A 207 56.12 -1.91 6.48
C LEU A 207 57.23 -1.16 5.72
N SER A 208 57.06 -0.99 4.41
CA SER A 208 57.90 -0.12 3.56
C SER A 208 57.07 0.68 2.56
N LEU A 209 57.66 1.73 1.98
CA LEU A 209 57.07 2.52 0.90
C LEU A 209 57.90 2.38 -0.38
N ARG A 210 57.24 2.20 -1.52
CA ARG A 210 57.88 2.14 -2.85
C ARG A 210 57.36 3.25 -3.74
N ASP A 211 58.25 4.01 -4.39
CA ASP A 211 57.83 4.95 -5.43
C ASP A 211 57.23 4.16 -6.59
N ARG A 212 55.97 4.45 -6.92
CA ARG A 212 55.23 3.66 -7.92
C ARG A 212 55.86 3.76 -9.31
N ARG A 213 56.47 4.89 -9.64
CA ARG A 213 56.97 5.16 -10.99
C ARG A 213 58.35 4.55 -11.24
N SER A 214 59.26 4.63 -10.26
CA SER A 214 60.60 4.01 -10.37
C SER A 214 60.65 2.57 -9.87
N GLY A 215 59.71 2.15 -9.01
CA GLY A 215 59.74 0.85 -8.35
C GLY A 215 60.76 0.76 -7.19
N ALA A 216 61.47 1.83 -6.86
CA ALA A 216 62.43 1.85 -5.77
C ALA A 216 61.72 1.91 -4.41
N VAL A 217 62.20 1.13 -3.42
CA VAL A 217 61.77 1.27 -2.03
C VAL A 217 62.42 2.55 -1.47
N VAL A 218 61.58 3.52 -1.11
CA VAL A 218 61.98 4.87 -0.70
C VAL A 218 61.92 5.09 0.81
N PHE A 219 61.33 4.16 1.56
CA PHE A 219 61.27 4.17 3.03
C PHE A 219 61.05 2.77 3.60
N GLY A 220 61.60 2.48 4.78
CA GLY A 220 61.47 1.19 5.48
C GLY A 220 62.54 0.15 5.09
N PRO A 221 62.41 -1.11 5.57
CA PRO A 221 61.32 -1.65 6.39
C PRO A 221 61.34 -1.19 7.86
N ILE A 222 60.15 -1.01 8.45
CA ILE A 222 59.94 -0.77 9.89
C ILE A 222 58.97 -1.81 10.48
N PRO A 223 59.12 -2.25 11.75
CA PRO A 223 58.23 -3.23 12.35
C PRO A 223 56.84 -2.67 12.65
N ILE A 224 55.81 -3.51 12.49
CA ILE A 224 54.40 -3.16 12.78
C ILE A 224 54.01 -3.73 14.15
N VAL A 225 53.54 -2.88 15.08
CA VAL A 225 52.90 -3.31 16.33
C VAL A 225 51.41 -2.97 16.25
N LEU A 226 50.54 -3.97 16.18
CA LEU A 226 49.09 -3.80 16.18
C LEU A 226 48.55 -4.18 17.57
N ASP A 227 48.15 -3.20 18.37
CA ASP A 227 47.37 -3.44 19.59
C ASP A 227 46.05 -4.13 19.21
N GLU A 228 45.66 -5.18 19.94
CA GLU A 228 44.48 -6.01 19.65
C GLU A 228 43.18 -5.19 19.57
N VAL A 229 42.78 -4.81 18.35
CA VAL A 229 41.52 -4.15 18.05
C VAL A 229 40.38 -5.18 18.06
N ARG A 230 39.97 -5.64 19.26
CA ARG A 230 38.68 -6.33 19.46
C ARG A 230 37.54 -5.38 19.86
N ALA A 231 37.81 -4.10 20.09
CA ALA A 231 36.80 -3.12 20.50
C ALA A 231 36.17 -2.26 19.37
N SER A 232 36.79 -2.12 18.19
CA SER A 232 36.33 -1.11 17.20
C SER A 232 35.38 -1.60 16.10
N ARG A 233 35.30 -2.91 15.82
CA ARG A 233 34.31 -3.43 14.86
C ARG A 233 32.88 -3.39 15.41
N SER A 234 32.72 -3.62 16.72
CA SER A 234 31.43 -3.53 17.39
C SER A 234 30.94 -2.08 17.47
N GLY A 235 31.83 -1.12 17.72
CA GLY A 235 31.52 0.32 17.74
C GLY A 235 31.13 0.84 16.36
N ALA A 236 31.93 0.60 15.32
CA ALA A 236 31.60 1.07 13.97
C ALA A 236 30.35 0.36 13.37
N LEU A 237 30.07 -0.88 13.77
CA LEU A 237 28.83 -1.57 13.43
C LEU A 237 27.65 -1.02 14.23
N ALA A 238 27.83 -0.72 15.52
CA ALA A 238 26.84 -0.06 16.36
C ALA A 238 26.51 1.33 15.81
N ASP A 239 27.49 2.16 15.49
CA ASP A 239 27.29 3.49 14.89
C ASP A 239 26.57 3.41 13.53
N ARG A 240 26.86 2.37 12.73
CA ARG A 240 26.13 2.11 11.48
C ARG A 240 24.71 1.62 11.71
N LEU A 241 24.49 0.77 12.72
CA LEU A 241 23.17 0.31 13.13
C LEU A 241 22.35 1.47 13.70
N ASP A 242 22.96 2.34 14.50
CA ASP A 242 22.36 3.55 15.05
C ASP A 242 22.08 4.56 13.93
N GLY A 243 22.97 4.72 12.95
CA GLY A 243 22.74 5.52 11.76
C GLY A 243 21.62 4.98 10.88
N LEU A 244 21.54 3.66 10.68
CA LEU A 244 20.43 3.01 9.98
C LEU A 244 19.12 3.10 10.78
N ALA A 245 19.18 2.95 12.10
CA ALA A 245 18.02 3.10 12.98
C ALA A 245 17.52 4.54 12.97
N ALA A 246 18.41 5.53 13.00
CA ALA A 246 18.07 6.94 12.89
C ALA A 246 17.47 7.26 11.52
N LEU A 247 18.03 6.75 10.43
CA LEU A 247 17.46 6.90 9.08
C LEU A 247 16.10 6.20 8.97
N LEU A 248 15.95 5.00 9.54
CA LEU A 248 14.68 4.28 9.57
C LEU A 248 13.64 5.04 10.40
N GLU A 249 14.02 5.63 11.53
CA GLU A 249 13.14 6.48 12.34
C GLU A 249 12.79 7.78 11.63
N GLU A 250 13.74 8.40 10.92
CA GLU A 250 13.48 9.57 10.05
C GLU A 250 12.47 9.21 8.96
N ILE A 251 12.69 8.11 8.23
CA ILE A 251 11.75 7.62 7.21
C ILE A 251 10.41 7.26 7.85
N ARG A 252 10.37 6.58 9.00
CA ARG A 252 9.12 6.23 9.70
C ARG A 252 8.36 7.47 10.17
N THR A 253 9.06 8.55 10.48
CA THR A 253 8.47 9.82 10.91
C THR A 253 7.99 10.66 9.73
N ASP A 254 8.80 10.76 8.67
CA ASP A 254 8.49 11.64 7.52
C ASP A 254 7.56 10.97 6.50
N LEU A 255 7.66 9.65 6.28
CA LEU A 255 6.84 8.93 5.30
C LEU A 255 5.32 9.11 5.55
N PRO A 256 4.79 9.00 6.79
CA PRO A 256 3.43 9.42 7.12
C PRO A 256 3.04 10.81 6.62
N ARG A 257 3.91 11.80 6.84
CA ARG A 257 3.68 13.20 6.48
C ARG A 257 3.68 13.36 4.96
N GLN A 258 4.68 12.81 4.28
CA GLN A 258 4.77 12.84 2.82
C GLN A 258 3.56 12.15 2.17
N ARG A 259 3.13 11.00 2.70
CA ARG A 259 1.93 10.30 2.24
C ARG A 259 0.66 11.12 2.37
N ARG A 260 0.48 11.80 3.52
CA ARG A 260 -0.67 12.72 3.70
C ARG A 260 -0.60 13.91 2.75
N LEU A 261 0.58 14.47 2.49
CA LEU A 261 0.76 15.57 1.54
C LEU A 261 0.50 15.15 0.09
N ALA A 262 0.77 13.90 -0.25
CA ALA A 262 0.48 13.31 -1.56
C ALA A 262 -0.95 12.73 -1.67
N ALA A 263 -1.76 12.80 -0.62
CA ALA A 263 -3.12 12.28 -0.62
C ALA A 263 -4.10 13.28 -1.26
N TYR A 264 -5.14 12.75 -1.90
CA TYR A 264 -6.18 13.54 -2.57
C TYR A 264 -7.42 13.59 -1.70
N PRO A 265 -8.06 14.74 -1.49
CA PRO A 265 -9.42 14.77 -0.94
C PRO A 265 -10.35 13.92 -1.80
N ILE A 266 -11.26 13.16 -1.19
CA ILE A 266 -12.25 12.38 -1.97
C ILE A 266 -13.10 13.28 -2.89
N ALA A 267 -13.31 14.54 -2.49
CA ALA A 267 -14.00 15.55 -3.30
C ALA A 267 -13.24 15.91 -4.59
N ASP A 268 -11.93 15.65 -4.68
CA ASP A 268 -11.10 15.83 -5.87
C ASP A 268 -10.75 14.48 -6.54
N TYR A 269 -11.72 13.55 -6.52
CA TYR A 269 -11.55 12.24 -7.15
C TYR A 269 -11.24 12.33 -8.64
N ALA A 270 -11.72 13.35 -9.34
CA ALA A 270 -11.41 13.54 -10.76
C ALA A 270 -9.90 13.73 -11.02
N ALA A 271 -9.18 14.43 -10.14
CA ALA A 271 -7.72 14.56 -10.23
C ALA A 271 -7.04 13.23 -9.90
N TYR A 272 -7.46 12.59 -8.80
CA TYR A 272 -6.97 11.28 -8.39
C TYR A 272 -7.09 10.24 -9.52
N HIS A 273 -8.24 10.16 -10.18
CA HIS A 273 -8.47 9.24 -11.28
C HIS A 273 -7.59 9.54 -12.50
N ARG A 274 -7.40 10.81 -12.88
CA ARG A 274 -6.53 11.16 -14.02
C ARG A 274 -5.10 10.67 -13.83
N GLU A 275 -4.61 10.69 -12.59
CA GLU A 275 -3.23 10.31 -12.28
C GLU A 275 -3.05 8.81 -12.03
N HIS A 276 -4.03 8.18 -11.37
CA HIS A 276 -3.89 6.80 -10.88
C HIS A 276 -4.85 5.79 -11.54
N GLY A 277 -6.00 6.24 -12.05
CA GLY A 277 -7.03 5.39 -12.66
C GLY A 277 -6.95 5.31 -14.19
N ALA A 278 -6.51 6.39 -14.83
CA ALA A 278 -6.55 6.54 -16.28
C ALA A 278 -5.74 5.46 -17.04
N GLU A 279 -6.25 5.10 -18.21
CA GLU A 279 -5.50 4.30 -19.17
C GLU A 279 -4.38 5.14 -19.79
N THR A 280 -3.13 4.77 -19.53
CA THR A 280 -1.95 5.35 -20.18
C THR A 280 -1.20 4.29 -20.97
N ALA A 281 -0.48 4.69 -22.01
CA ALA A 281 0.35 3.77 -22.79
C ALA A 281 1.36 3.02 -21.91
N GLY A 282 1.96 3.71 -20.93
CA GLY A 282 2.88 3.11 -19.97
C GLY A 282 2.21 2.06 -19.08
N ARG A 283 1.00 2.33 -18.55
CA ARG A 283 0.26 1.38 -17.71
C ARG A 283 -0.21 0.16 -18.51
N ARG A 284 -0.71 0.37 -19.73
CA ARG A 284 -1.04 -0.71 -20.67
C ARG A 284 0.18 -1.58 -20.99
N ALA A 285 1.34 -0.99 -21.27
CA ALA A 285 2.58 -1.72 -21.52
C ALA A 285 3.06 -2.53 -20.31
N ARG A 286 2.94 -1.99 -19.08
CA ARG A 286 3.29 -2.69 -17.84
C ARG A 286 2.40 -3.90 -17.56
N LEU A 287 1.10 -3.81 -17.85
CA LEU A 287 0.12 -4.86 -17.56
C LEU A 287 0.00 -5.91 -18.68
N ALA A 288 0.39 -5.58 -19.91
CA ALA A 288 0.26 -6.48 -21.06
C ALA A 288 0.95 -7.85 -20.88
N PRO A 289 2.18 -7.97 -20.31
CA PRO A 289 2.79 -9.27 -20.07
C PRO A 289 1.99 -10.15 -19.11
N ARG A 290 1.40 -9.56 -18.05
CA ARG A 290 0.54 -10.28 -17.08
C ARG A 290 -0.74 -10.78 -17.77
N ALA A 291 -1.35 -9.94 -18.60
CA ALA A 291 -2.53 -10.32 -19.38
C ALA A 291 -2.24 -11.42 -20.39
N ALA A 292 -1.10 -11.38 -21.07
CA ALA A 292 -0.69 -12.42 -22.01
C ALA A 292 -0.47 -13.76 -21.30
N ALA A 293 0.19 -13.76 -20.13
CA ALA A 293 0.42 -14.96 -19.34
C ALA A 293 -0.90 -15.61 -18.87
N LEU A 294 -1.79 -14.82 -18.25
CA LEU A 294 -3.11 -15.32 -17.82
C LEU A 294 -4.06 -15.62 -19.00
N GLY A 295 -3.82 -15.04 -20.17
CA GLY A 295 -4.60 -15.28 -21.38
C GLY A 295 -4.39 -16.67 -22.00
N GLN A 296 -3.40 -17.44 -21.54
CA GLN A 296 -3.16 -18.81 -22.01
C GLN A 296 -4.08 -19.80 -21.28
N ASP A 297 -4.06 -19.77 -19.93
CA ASP A 297 -4.72 -20.78 -19.08
C ASP A 297 -5.76 -20.20 -18.10
N GLY A 298 -6.03 -18.89 -18.15
CA GLY A 298 -6.99 -18.25 -17.26
C GLY A 298 -8.47 -18.44 -17.67
N PRO A 299 -9.40 -17.97 -16.82
CA PRO A 299 -10.83 -18.17 -17.04
C PRO A 299 -11.33 -17.44 -18.30
N LEU A 300 -12.26 -18.06 -19.02
CA LEU A 300 -13.04 -17.35 -20.05
C LEU A 300 -14.15 -16.55 -19.37
N PHE A 301 -14.22 -15.23 -19.61
CA PHE A 301 -15.34 -14.40 -19.13
C PHE A 301 -16.43 -14.27 -20.18
N SER A 302 -17.68 -14.49 -19.80
CA SER A 302 -18.85 -14.06 -20.56
C SER A 302 -19.36 -12.75 -19.98
N VAL A 303 -19.11 -11.63 -20.66
CA VAL A 303 -19.69 -10.35 -20.27
C VAL A 303 -21.14 -10.33 -20.73
N VAL A 304 -22.11 -10.21 -19.82
CA VAL A 304 -23.54 -10.20 -20.14
C VAL A 304 -24.07 -8.77 -20.13
N MET A 305 -24.81 -8.40 -21.19
CA MET A 305 -25.29 -7.04 -21.39
C MET A 305 -26.77 -7.05 -21.86
N PRO A 306 -27.73 -6.74 -20.98
CA PRO A 306 -29.11 -6.49 -21.41
C PRO A 306 -29.21 -5.13 -22.12
N VAL A 307 -29.91 -5.07 -23.27
CA VAL A 307 -30.04 -3.84 -24.07
C VAL A 307 -31.51 -3.46 -24.25
N CYS A 308 -31.89 -2.22 -23.94
CA CYS A 308 -33.23 -1.70 -24.23
C CYS A 308 -33.18 -0.18 -24.47
N ASP A 309 -33.19 0.22 -25.75
CA ASP A 309 -33.19 1.64 -26.18
C ASP A 309 -32.10 2.55 -25.58
N PRO A 310 -30.82 2.12 -25.47
CA PRO A 310 -29.76 3.03 -25.04
C PRO A 310 -29.53 4.17 -26.04
N PRO A 311 -28.95 5.30 -25.60
CA PRO A 311 -28.25 6.22 -26.48
C PRO A 311 -27.18 5.46 -27.30
N LEU A 312 -27.23 5.59 -28.63
CA LEU A 312 -26.43 4.76 -29.54
C LEU A 312 -24.91 4.85 -29.26
N TRP A 313 -24.41 6.05 -28.94
CA TRP A 313 -23.00 6.28 -28.67
C TRP A 313 -22.55 5.64 -27.34
N MET A 314 -23.42 5.61 -26.32
CA MET A 314 -23.13 4.96 -25.03
C MET A 314 -23.01 3.45 -25.20
N LEU A 315 -23.92 2.85 -25.97
CA LEU A 315 -23.88 1.43 -26.32
C LEU A 315 -22.60 1.09 -27.10
N ALA A 316 -22.25 1.90 -28.10
CA ALA A 316 -21.02 1.70 -28.87
C ALA A 316 -19.77 1.74 -27.99
N GLU A 317 -19.68 2.72 -27.08
CA GLU A 317 -18.57 2.80 -26.13
C GLU A 317 -18.57 1.67 -25.09
N ALA A 318 -19.75 1.19 -24.64
CA ALA A 318 -19.86 0.07 -23.71
C ALA A 318 -19.28 -1.21 -24.35
N ILE A 319 -19.69 -1.51 -25.58
CA ILE A 319 -19.14 -2.63 -26.39
C ILE A 319 -17.63 -2.46 -26.59
N GLU A 320 -17.19 -1.24 -26.96
CA GLU A 320 -15.77 -0.96 -27.19
C GLU A 320 -14.93 -1.12 -25.90
N SER A 321 -15.48 -0.80 -24.72
CA SER A 321 -14.80 -1.01 -23.44
C SER A 321 -14.50 -2.49 -23.15
N VAL A 322 -15.34 -3.40 -23.63
CA VAL A 322 -15.10 -4.85 -23.59
C VAL A 322 -14.09 -5.26 -24.66
N ARG A 323 -14.21 -4.73 -25.88
CA ARG A 323 -13.28 -5.04 -26.99
C ARG A 323 -11.83 -4.65 -26.69
N ARG A 324 -11.63 -3.57 -25.93
CA ARG A 324 -10.31 -3.02 -25.56
C ARG A 324 -9.69 -3.61 -24.29
N GLN A 325 -10.35 -4.58 -23.65
CA GLN A 325 -9.81 -5.27 -22.48
C GLN A 325 -8.41 -5.82 -22.77
N LEU A 326 -7.49 -5.62 -21.82
CA LEU A 326 -6.14 -6.21 -21.90
C LEU A 326 -6.19 -7.74 -21.90
N TYR A 327 -7.08 -8.29 -21.10
CA TYR A 327 -7.29 -9.71 -21.00
C TYR A 327 -8.07 -10.21 -22.21
N GLY A 328 -7.46 -11.06 -23.05
CA GLY A 328 -8.04 -11.44 -24.34
C GLY A 328 -9.12 -12.53 -24.32
N ARG A 329 -9.28 -13.25 -23.20
CA ARG A 329 -10.23 -14.38 -23.08
C ARG A 329 -11.59 -13.91 -22.56
N TRP A 330 -12.37 -13.35 -23.47
CA TRP A 330 -13.75 -12.97 -23.20
C TRP A 330 -14.67 -13.27 -24.39
N GLU A 331 -15.95 -13.35 -24.10
CA GLU A 331 -17.05 -13.20 -25.06
C GLU A 331 -18.05 -12.18 -24.51
N LEU A 332 -18.74 -11.47 -25.41
CA LEU A 332 -19.76 -10.49 -25.05
C LEU A 332 -21.13 -11.02 -25.47
N CYS A 333 -21.96 -11.33 -24.50
CA CYS A 333 -23.28 -11.90 -24.64
C CYS A 333 -24.34 -10.80 -24.46
N ILE A 334 -24.90 -10.33 -25.58
CA ILE A 334 -25.86 -9.22 -25.60
C ILE A 334 -27.27 -9.77 -25.80
N ALA A 335 -28.23 -9.29 -25.00
CA ALA A 335 -29.64 -9.57 -25.19
C ALA A 335 -30.43 -8.28 -25.40
N ASP A 336 -30.81 -8.00 -26.65
CA ASP A 336 -31.74 -6.92 -27.00
C ASP A 336 -33.16 -7.29 -26.52
N ASP A 337 -33.70 -6.51 -25.59
CA ASP A 337 -35.07 -6.63 -25.07
C ASP A 337 -36.06 -5.85 -25.94
N ALA A 338 -36.01 -6.08 -27.25
CA ALA A 338 -36.84 -5.41 -28.24
C ALA A 338 -36.68 -3.88 -28.22
N SER A 339 -35.46 -3.40 -28.46
CA SER A 339 -35.20 -1.98 -28.74
C SER A 339 -36.02 -1.52 -29.95
N ARG A 340 -36.64 -0.35 -29.81
CA ARG A 340 -37.45 0.34 -30.82
C ARG A 340 -36.58 0.99 -31.88
N SER A 341 -35.36 1.35 -31.52
CA SER A 341 -34.41 1.99 -32.45
C SER A 341 -33.81 0.95 -33.40
N ASP A 342 -34.11 1.06 -34.69
CA ASP A 342 -33.47 0.25 -35.73
C ASP A 342 -31.95 0.47 -35.78
N ALA A 343 -31.48 1.66 -35.43
CA ALA A 343 -30.05 1.96 -35.35
C ALA A 343 -29.35 1.18 -34.24
N VAL A 344 -30.00 0.99 -33.08
CA VAL A 344 -29.47 0.13 -32.00
C VAL A 344 -29.35 -1.31 -32.51
N ARG A 345 -30.41 -1.83 -33.15
CA ARG A 345 -30.40 -3.20 -33.67
C ARG A 345 -29.38 -3.40 -34.80
N ALA A 346 -29.20 -2.40 -35.67
CA ALA A 346 -28.19 -2.40 -36.72
C ALA A 346 -26.77 -2.43 -36.11
N LEU A 347 -26.48 -1.54 -35.14
CA LEU A 347 -25.19 -1.53 -34.45
C LEU A 347 -24.85 -2.89 -33.84
N LEU A 348 -25.81 -3.53 -33.16
CA LEU A 348 -25.59 -4.84 -32.55
C LEU A 348 -25.27 -5.93 -33.59
N ARG A 349 -25.95 -5.91 -34.75
CA ARG A 349 -25.63 -6.85 -35.85
C ARG A 349 -24.26 -6.59 -36.43
N ASP A 350 -23.91 -5.32 -36.63
CA ASP A 350 -22.61 -4.92 -37.18
C ASP A 350 -21.46 -5.30 -36.25
N GLU A 351 -21.58 -5.08 -34.93
CA GLU A 351 -20.56 -5.47 -33.96
C GLU A 351 -20.41 -7.01 -33.87
N ALA A 352 -21.51 -7.76 -33.91
CA ALA A 352 -21.48 -9.23 -33.96
C ALA A 352 -20.83 -9.77 -35.24
N ALA A 353 -20.99 -9.07 -36.37
CA ALA A 353 -20.33 -9.44 -37.63
C ALA A 353 -18.84 -9.08 -37.63
N ARG A 354 -18.43 -8.04 -36.89
CA ARG A 354 -17.04 -7.56 -36.80
C ARG A 354 -16.16 -8.38 -35.86
N ASP A 355 -16.71 -8.86 -34.75
CA ASP A 355 -15.96 -9.65 -33.77
C ASP A 355 -16.76 -10.91 -33.38
N PRO A 356 -16.29 -12.12 -33.73
CA PRO A 356 -17.03 -13.37 -33.49
C PRO A 356 -17.20 -13.70 -32.00
N ARG A 357 -16.48 -13.00 -31.11
CA ARG A 357 -16.67 -13.11 -29.66
C ARG A 357 -17.92 -12.37 -29.17
N ILE A 358 -18.54 -11.54 -30.01
CA ILE A 358 -19.78 -10.81 -29.70
C ILE A 358 -20.98 -11.61 -30.21
N ARG A 359 -21.87 -11.97 -29.29
CA ARG A 359 -23.05 -12.81 -29.55
C ARG A 359 -24.29 -12.05 -29.13
N VAL A 360 -25.26 -11.95 -30.03
CA VAL A 360 -26.47 -11.13 -29.82
C VAL A 360 -27.72 -11.97 -29.96
N SER A 361 -28.65 -11.84 -29.01
CA SER A 361 -30.01 -12.35 -29.08
C SER A 361 -31.00 -11.19 -29.16
N PHE A 362 -31.98 -11.28 -30.06
CA PHE A 362 -33.03 -10.27 -30.23
C PHE A 362 -34.38 -10.80 -29.74
N ALA A 363 -34.99 -10.13 -28.78
CA ALA A 363 -36.34 -10.46 -28.33
C ALA A 363 -37.40 -9.92 -29.30
N ALA A 364 -38.51 -10.66 -29.41
CA ALA A 364 -39.68 -10.23 -30.16
C ALA A 364 -40.50 -9.16 -29.42
N ALA A 365 -40.46 -9.17 -28.09
CA ALA A 365 -41.16 -8.22 -27.22
C ALA A 365 -40.35 -7.98 -25.94
N ARG A 366 -40.60 -6.83 -25.29
CA ARG A 366 -40.00 -6.48 -23.99
C ARG A 366 -40.43 -7.44 -22.90
N GLN A 367 -39.48 -7.90 -22.12
CA GLN A 367 -39.69 -8.82 -20.99
C GLN A 367 -39.06 -8.29 -19.69
N GLY A 368 -38.35 -7.17 -19.73
CA GLY A 368 -37.70 -6.54 -18.58
C GLY A 368 -36.26 -6.99 -18.38
N VAL A 369 -35.54 -6.24 -17.55
CA VAL A 369 -34.09 -6.41 -17.36
C VAL A 369 -33.72 -7.81 -16.86
N CYS A 370 -34.47 -8.37 -15.91
CA CYS A 370 -34.22 -9.72 -15.39
C CYS A 370 -34.27 -10.78 -16.51
N ALA A 371 -35.30 -10.74 -17.35
CA ALA A 371 -35.47 -11.68 -18.45
C ALA A 371 -34.40 -11.47 -19.54
N ALA A 372 -34.09 -10.21 -19.87
CA ALA A 372 -33.03 -9.87 -20.83
C ALA A 372 -31.66 -10.37 -20.36
N THR A 373 -31.28 -10.08 -19.10
CA THR A 373 -30.02 -10.55 -18.51
C THR A 373 -29.97 -12.07 -18.46
N ASN A 374 -31.07 -12.76 -18.12
CA ASN A 374 -31.11 -14.22 -18.16
C ASN A 374 -30.94 -14.79 -19.58
N ARG A 375 -31.48 -14.13 -20.62
CA ARG A 375 -31.21 -14.52 -22.02
C ARG A 375 -29.74 -14.33 -22.39
N ALA A 376 -29.12 -13.23 -21.94
CA ALA A 376 -27.69 -13.01 -22.12
C ALA A 376 -26.85 -14.07 -21.38
N ILE A 377 -27.20 -14.42 -20.14
CA ILE A 377 -26.59 -15.55 -19.40
C ILE A 377 -26.78 -16.87 -20.16
N GLY A 378 -27.93 -17.08 -20.82
CA GLY A 378 -28.18 -18.26 -21.65
C GLY A 378 -27.27 -18.35 -22.88
N LEU A 379 -26.68 -17.25 -23.33
CA LEU A 379 -25.65 -17.27 -24.36
C LEU A 379 -24.28 -17.68 -23.78
N ALA A 380 -23.99 -17.38 -22.51
CA ALA A 380 -22.67 -17.55 -21.91
C ALA A 380 -22.11 -18.99 -22.00
N GLY A 381 -20.95 -19.13 -22.63
CA GLY A 381 -20.09 -20.32 -22.66
C GLY A 381 -18.85 -20.24 -21.75
N GLY A 382 -18.53 -19.07 -21.20
CA GLY A 382 -17.39 -18.83 -20.31
C GLY A 382 -17.47 -19.49 -18.93
N ASP A 383 -16.35 -19.49 -18.21
CA ASP A 383 -16.25 -20.03 -16.85
C ASP A 383 -16.93 -19.11 -15.82
N TYR A 384 -16.83 -17.80 -16.06
CA TYR A 384 -17.37 -16.73 -15.22
C TYR A 384 -18.22 -15.77 -16.05
N VAL A 385 -19.29 -15.26 -15.45
CA VAL A 385 -20.18 -14.25 -16.01
C VAL A 385 -19.88 -12.91 -15.33
N ALA A 386 -19.61 -11.88 -16.14
CA ALA A 386 -19.40 -10.51 -15.67
C ALA A 386 -20.58 -9.63 -16.12
N PHE A 387 -21.16 -8.86 -15.20
CA PHE A 387 -22.35 -8.05 -15.49
C PHE A 387 -21.98 -6.64 -15.95
N LEU A 388 -22.51 -6.20 -17.08
CA LEU A 388 -22.28 -4.86 -17.64
C LEU A 388 -23.56 -4.27 -18.21
N ASP A 389 -23.93 -3.08 -17.74
CA ASP A 389 -25.05 -2.34 -18.31
C ASP A 389 -24.68 -1.69 -19.64
N HIS A 390 -25.66 -1.56 -20.51
CA HIS A 390 -25.46 -1.13 -21.90
C HIS A 390 -25.02 0.33 -22.05
N ASP A 391 -25.14 1.12 -20.99
CA ASP A 391 -24.78 2.54 -20.92
C ASP A 391 -23.59 2.81 -20.00
N ASP A 392 -22.84 1.76 -19.61
CA ASP A 392 -21.67 1.88 -18.73
C ASP A 392 -20.38 1.40 -19.39
N ARG A 393 -19.25 1.54 -18.68
CA ARG A 393 -17.92 1.15 -19.16
C ARG A 393 -17.16 0.33 -18.13
N LEU A 394 -16.39 -0.63 -18.62
CA LEU A 394 -15.35 -1.28 -17.83
C LEU A 394 -14.03 -0.49 -17.92
N SER A 395 -13.23 -0.55 -16.86
CA SER A 395 -11.82 -0.14 -16.96
C SER A 395 -11.08 -1.10 -17.91
N PHE A 396 -10.05 -0.62 -18.63
CA PHE A 396 -9.33 -1.41 -19.64
C PHE A 396 -8.64 -2.67 -19.08
N ASP A 397 -8.40 -2.72 -17.77
CA ASP A 397 -7.78 -3.82 -17.04
C ASP A 397 -8.78 -4.64 -16.18
N ALA A 398 -10.09 -4.37 -16.25
CA ALA A 398 -11.11 -5.00 -15.42
C ALA A 398 -11.05 -6.52 -15.42
N LEU A 399 -11.10 -7.15 -16.61
CA LEU A 399 -11.08 -8.61 -16.72
C LEU A 399 -9.72 -9.21 -16.33
N LEU A 400 -8.62 -8.46 -16.50
CA LEU A 400 -7.29 -8.89 -16.04
C LEU A 400 -7.27 -8.98 -14.52
N ARG A 401 -7.68 -7.91 -13.82
CA ARG A 401 -7.68 -7.86 -12.35
C ARG A 401 -8.61 -8.92 -11.75
N MET A 402 -9.75 -9.17 -12.39
CA MET A 402 -10.65 -10.25 -11.99
C MET A 402 -10.02 -11.64 -12.22
N ALA A 403 -9.34 -11.87 -13.34
CA ALA A 403 -8.62 -13.13 -13.59
C ALA A 403 -7.51 -13.38 -12.56
N GLU A 404 -6.76 -12.35 -12.18
CA GLU A 404 -5.73 -12.41 -11.14
C GLU A 404 -6.34 -12.83 -9.80
N ALA A 405 -7.41 -12.16 -9.37
CA ALA A 405 -8.09 -12.48 -8.12
C ALA A 405 -8.69 -13.91 -8.11
N ILE A 406 -9.21 -14.38 -9.25
CA ILE A 406 -9.66 -15.77 -9.43
C ILE A 406 -8.48 -16.74 -9.33
N GLY A 407 -7.34 -16.43 -9.94
CA GLY A 407 -6.12 -17.24 -9.86
C GLY A 407 -5.62 -17.40 -8.42
N GLU A 408 -5.70 -16.34 -7.63
CA GLU A 408 -5.25 -16.32 -6.22
C GLU A 408 -6.19 -17.07 -5.26
N SER A 409 -7.50 -16.90 -5.39
CA SER A 409 -8.48 -17.42 -4.41
C SER A 409 -9.37 -18.54 -4.90
N ARG A 410 -9.52 -18.69 -6.22
CA ARG A 410 -10.56 -19.50 -6.85
C ARG A 410 -11.98 -19.14 -6.37
N ALA A 411 -12.20 -17.90 -5.94
CA ALA A 411 -13.49 -17.44 -5.46
C ALA A 411 -14.58 -17.63 -6.53
N PRO A 412 -15.75 -18.18 -6.17
CA PRO A 412 -16.86 -18.34 -7.12
C PRO A 412 -17.60 -17.02 -7.41
N VAL A 413 -17.47 -16.01 -6.54
CA VAL A 413 -18.07 -14.68 -6.73
C VAL A 413 -17.02 -13.62 -6.43
N LEU A 414 -16.94 -12.60 -7.27
CA LEU A 414 -16.08 -11.46 -7.08
C LEU A 414 -16.84 -10.17 -7.35
N TYR A 415 -16.43 -9.09 -6.70
CA TYR A 415 -16.88 -7.75 -7.04
C TYR A 415 -15.77 -6.72 -6.91
N SER A 416 -15.92 -5.58 -7.56
CA SER A 416 -14.94 -4.48 -7.52
C SER A 416 -15.51 -3.20 -6.92
N ASP A 417 -14.63 -2.21 -6.75
CA ASP A 417 -15.06 -0.82 -6.60
C ASP A 417 -15.56 -0.28 -7.94
N GLU A 418 -16.32 0.82 -7.87
CA GLU A 418 -16.89 1.52 -9.02
C GLU A 418 -16.80 3.02 -8.81
N ASP A 419 -16.91 3.78 -9.88
CA ASP A 419 -17.10 5.23 -9.84
C ASP A 419 -18.17 5.66 -10.85
N ARG A 420 -18.39 6.97 -10.97
CA ARG A 420 -19.35 7.53 -11.91
C ARG A 420 -18.67 8.42 -12.94
N ILE A 421 -19.14 8.35 -14.19
CA ILE A 421 -18.80 9.31 -15.24
C ILE A 421 -19.92 10.34 -15.32
N ALA A 422 -19.59 11.59 -14.98
CA ALA A 422 -20.47 12.73 -15.12
C ALA A 422 -20.73 13.06 -16.61
N PRO A 423 -21.79 13.83 -16.95
CA PRO A 423 -22.08 14.20 -18.35
C PRO A 423 -20.96 14.95 -19.08
N ASP A 424 -20.02 15.56 -18.34
CA ASP A 424 -18.84 16.23 -18.89
C ASP A 424 -17.63 15.29 -19.10
N GLY A 425 -17.82 13.99 -18.85
CA GLY A 425 -16.80 12.94 -18.99
C GLY A 425 -15.86 12.78 -17.79
N ARG A 426 -16.00 13.60 -16.73
CA ARG A 426 -15.15 13.46 -15.53
C ARG A 426 -15.61 12.28 -14.68
N HIS A 427 -14.63 11.58 -14.11
CA HIS A 427 -14.86 10.56 -13.08
C HIS A 427 -15.12 11.25 -11.74
N VAL A 428 -16.21 10.89 -11.08
CA VAL A 428 -16.75 11.47 -9.83
C VAL A 428 -17.33 10.39 -8.94
N ASP A 429 -17.68 10.74 -7.69
CA ASP A 429 -18.42 9.91 -6.74
C ASP A 429 -17.93 8.44 -6.65
N PRO A 430 -16.67 8.20 -6.26
CA PRO A 430 -16.15 6.85 -6.16
C PRO A 430 -16.86 6.06 -5.06
N ALA A 431 -17.34 4.87 -5.39
CA ALA A 431 -17.86 3.90 -4.42
C ALA A 431 -16.75 2.91 -4.05
N LEU A 432 -15.90 3.35 -3.10
CA LEU A 432 -14.83 2.54 -2.50
C LEU A 432 -15.42 1.65 -1.39
N LYS A 433 -15.61 0.37 -1.69
CA LYS A 433 -16.38 -0.58 -0.89
C LYS A 433 -15.48 -1.26 0.17
N PRO A 434 -16.03 -1.66 1.32
CA PRO A 434 -15.35 -2.62 2.19
C PRO A 434 -15.34 -4.01 1.54
N ASP A 435 -14.59 -4.94 2.13
CA ASP A 435 -14.82 -6.37 1.88
C ASP A 435 -16.25 -6.75 2.31
N LEU A 436 -16.73 -7.91 1.82
CA LEU A 436 -18.14 -8.25 1.93
C LEU A 436 -18.60 -8.22 3.38
N ASP A 437 -19.59 -7.37 3.65
CA ASP A 437 -20.27 -7.31 4.93
C ASP A 437 -21.73 -7.82 4.82
N PRO A 438 -22.01 -9.05 5.28
CA PRO A 438 -23.37 -9.59 5.31
C PRO A 438 -24.37 -8.75 6.12
N GLU A 439 -23.91 -7.98 7.11
CA GLU A 439 -24.78 -7.10 7.90
C GLU A 439 -25.19 -5.86 7.10
N LEU A 440 -24.22 -5.18 6.48
CA LEU A 440 -24.48 -4.04 5.59
C LEU A 440 -25.33 -4.47 4.38
N LEU A 441 -25.07 -5.65 3.81
CA LEU A 441 -25.82 -6.18 2.66
C LEU A 441 -27.31 -6.39 2.96
N GLN A 442 -27.70 -6.62 4.22
CA GLN A 442 -29.13 -6.69 4.58
C GLN A 442 -29.83 -5.32 4.53
N SER A 443 -29.06 -4.23 4.53
CA SER A 443 -29.60 -2.87 4.47
C SER A 443 -29.49 -2.29 3.07
N VAL A 444 -28.35 -2.46 2.39
CA VAL A 444 -28.07 -1.89 1.08
C VAL A 444 -27.18 -2.82 0.25
N ASN A 445 -27.41 -2.87 -1.07
CA ASN A 445 -26.50 -3.55 -1.98
C ASN A 445 -25.22 -2.72 -2.16
N HIS A 446 -24.20 -2.96 -1.32
CA HIS A 446 -22.89 -2.31 -1.49
C HIS A 446 -21.98 -3.06 -2.49
N VAL A 447 -22.36 -4.26 -2.94
CA VAL A 447 -21.57 -5.08 -3.87
C VAL A 447 -21.67 -4.50 -5.29
N CYS A 448 -22.89 -4.21 -5.76
CA CYS A 448 -23.18 -3.60 -7.08
C CYS A 448 -22.26 -4.09 -8.22
N HIS A 449 -21.52 -3.19 -8.86
CA HIS A 449 -20.70 -3.46 -10.04
C HIS A 449 -19.20 -3.31 -9.73
N LEU A 450 -18.30 -3.95 -10.45
CA LEU A 450 -18.48 -5.03 -11.40
C LEU A 450 -18.70 -6.34 -10.64
N LEU A 451 -19.88 -6.95 -10.74
CA LEU A 451 -20.12 -8.30 -10.22
C LEU A 451 -19.64 -9.36 -11.22
N VAL A 452 -18.90 -10.35 -10.73
CA VAL A 452 -18.42 -11.50 -11.50
C VAL A 452 -18.78 -12.78 -10.77
N VAL A 453 -19.49 -13.69 -11.44
CA VAL A 453 -20.03 -14.91 -10.83
C VAL A 453 -19.67 -16.12 -11.66
N LYS A 454 -19.22 -17.19 -11.03
CA LYS A 454 -18.97 -18.48 -11.68
C LYS A 454 -20.25 -18.94 -12.38
N ARG A 455 -20.18 -19.22 -13.69
CA ARG A 455 -21.38 -19.48 -14.51
C ARG A 455 -22.23 -20.64 -13.97
N ALA A 456 -21.58 -21.71 -13.52
CA ALA A 456 -22.28 -22.87 -12.94
C ALA A 456 -23.18 -22.48 -11.75
N LEU A 457 -22.74 -21.53 -10.93
CA LEU A 457 -23.48 -21.05 -9.77
C LEU A 457 -24.74 -20.28 -10.17
N LEU A 458 -24.68 -19.48 -11.24
CA LEU A 458 -25.88 -18.82 -11.79
C LEU A 458 -26.89 -19.84 -12.32
N GLY A 459 -26.41 -20.92 -12.93
CA GLY A 459 -27.25 -22.04 -13.38
C GLY A 459 -27.97 -22.73 -12.22
N GLU A 460 -27.27 -23.00 -11.12
CA GLU A 460 -27.85 -23.58 -9.89
C GLU A 460 -28.92 -22.66 -9.26
N LEU A 461 -28.69 -21.35 -9.29
CA LEU A 461 -29.59 -20.35 -8.69
C LEU A 461 -30.74 -19.90 -9.60
N GLY A 462 -30.77 -20.35 -10.87
CA GLY A 462 -31.77 -19.94 -11.86
C GLY A 462 -31.64 -18.48 -12.34
N GLY A 463 -30.45 -17.88 -12.21
CA GLY A 463 -30.18 -16.50 -12.65
C GLY A 463 -30.89 -15.42 -11.83
N LEU A 464 -31.33 -14.36 -12.51
CA LEU A 464 -32.08 -13.24 -11.95
C LEU A 464 -33.57 -13.60 -11.88
N ARG A 465 -34.26 -13.18 -10.82
CA ARG A 465 -35.69 -13.49 -10.62
C ARG A 465 -36.57 -12.39 -11.23
N PRO A 466 -37.44 -12.70 -12.22
CA PRO A 466 -38.45 -11.76 -12.69
C PRO A 466 -39.32 -11.24 -11.54
N GLY A 467 -39.71 -9.98 -11.60
CA GLY A 467 -40.45 -9.28 -10.55
C GLY A 467 -39.57 -8.45 -9.61
N PHE A 468 -38.25 -8.63 -9.63
CA PHE A 468 -37.27 -7.84 -8.86
C PHE A 468 -36.59 -6.74 -9.70
N GLU A 469 -37.20 -6.31 -10.80
CA GLU A 469 -36.66 -5.24 -11.63
C GLU A 469 -36.41 -3.96 -10.81
N GLY A 470 -35.21 -3.38 -10.94
CA GLY A 470 -34.71 -2.26 -10.14
C GLY A 470 -33.92 -2.66 -8.90
N VAL A 471 -34.04 -3.92 -8.43
CA VAL A 471 -33.35 -4.44 -7.24
C VAL A 471 -32.77 -5.85 -7.47
N GLN A 472 -32.73 -6.29 -8.73
CA GLN A 472 -32.37 -7.65 -9.13
C GLN A 472 -30.98 -8.06 -8.67
N ASP A 473 -30.05 -7.11 -8.60
CA ASP A 473 -28.67 -7.36 -8.19
C ASP A 473 -28.58 -7.59 -6.68
N HIS A 474 -29.38 -6.87 -5.89
CA HIS A 474 -29.47 -7.07 -4.45
C HIS A 474 -30.04 -8.46 -4.14
N ASP A 475 -31.10 -8.85 -4.85
CA ASP A 475 -31.67 -10.20 -4.74
C ASP A 475 -30.65 -11.29 -5.09
N LEU A 476 -29.93 -11.14 -6.20
CA LEU A 476 -28.95 -12.11 -6.65
C LEU A 476 -27.80 -12.26 -5.65
N VAL A 477 -27.24 -11.15 -5.16
CA VAL A 477 -26.11 -11.17 -4.23
C VAL A 477 -26.50 -11.79 -2.88
N LEU A 478 -27.71 -11.53 -2.38
CA LEU A 478 -28.22 -12.20 -1.16
C LEU A 478 -28.31 -13.72 -1.34
N ARG A 479 -28.82 -14.19 -2.49
CA ARG A 479 -28.87 -15.64 -2.81
C ARG A 479 -27.49 -16.25 -3.03
N LEU A 480 -26.55 -15.51 -3.62
CA LEU A 480 -25.15 -15.93 -3.73
C LEU A 480 -24.52 -16.09 -2.35
N LEU A 481 -24.70 -15.11 -1.47
CA LEU A 481 -24.23 -15.17 -0.08
C LEU A 481 -24.77 -16.40 0.65
N GLU A 482 -26.07 -16.70 0.52
CA GLU A 482 -26.68 -17.90 1.12
C GLU A 482 -26.03 -19.20 0.60
N ARG A 483 -25.62 -19.23 -0.67
CA ARG A 483 -25.14 -20.43 -1.35
C ARG A 483 -23.65 -20.70 -1.17
N VAL A 484 -22.82 -19.66 -1.12
CA VAL A 484 -21.35 -19.79 -1.03
C VAL A 484 -20.76 -19.30 0.29
N GLY A 485 -21.55 -18.64 1.13
CA GLY A 485 -21.09 -17.99 2.36
C GLY A 485 -20.21 -16.76 2.07
N ALA A 486 -19.91 -15.98 3.11
CA ALA A 486 -19.14 -14.75 2.95
C ALA A 486 -17.72 -15.00 2.39
N ALA A 487 -17.07 -16.10 2.82
CA ALA A 487 -15.76 -16.49 2.33
C ALA A 487 -15.72 -16.87 0.83
N GLY A 488 -16.89 -17.15 0.22
CA GLY A 488 -17.01 -17.44 -1.21
C GLY A 488 -17.14 -16.18 -2.09
N ILE A 489 -17.23 -15.00 -1.49
CA ILE A 489 -17.39 -13.73 -2.21
C ILE A 489 -16.18 -12.86 -1.93
N ARG A 490 -15.42 -12.55 -2.97
CA ARG A 490 -14.16 -11.80 -2.84
C ARG A 490 -14.28 -10.39 -3.41
N HIS A 491 -13.86 -9.41 -2.63
CA HIS A 491 -13.69 -8.05 -3.10
C HIS A 491 -12.33 -7.87 -3.81
N VAL A 492 -12.35 -7.15 -4.92
CA VAL A 492 -11.17 -6.67 -5.65
C VAL A 492 -11.15 -5.14 -5.49
N PRO A 493 -10.39 -4.58 -4.53
CA PRO A 493 -10.42 -3.16 -4.18
C PRO A 493 -9.70 -2.32 -5.25
N ARG A 494 -10.36 -2.20 -6.40
CA ARG A 494 -9.97 -1.46 -7.59
C ARG A 494 -11.23 -0.94 -8.26
N VAL A 495 -11.19 0.28 -8.76
CA VAL A 495 -12.27 0.86 -9.56
C VAL A 495 -12.21 0.26 -10.96
N LEU A 496 -13.03 -0.76 -11.23
CA LEU A 496 -13.04 -1.51 -12.49
C LEU A 496 -14.32 -1.31 -13.31
N TYR A 497 -15.28 -0.57 -12.75
CA TYR A 497 -16.56 -0.25 -13.36
C TYR A 497 -16.81 1.25 -13.28
N HIS A 498 -17.31 1.82 -14.38
CA HIS A 498 -17.57 3.24 -14.52
C HIS A 498 -19.04 3.46 -14.93
N TRP A 499 -19.86 3.86 -13.97
CA TRP A 499 -21.29 4.10 -14.16
C TRP A 499 -21.54 5.48 -14.79
N ARG A 500 -22.14 5.57 -15.97
CA ARG A 500 -22.49 6.87 -16.56
C ARG A 500 -23.75 7.46 -15.93
N ILE A 501 -23.65 8.71 -15.46
CA ILE A 501 -24.81 9.47 -14.99
C ILE A 501 -25.62 9.92 -16.21
N ASN A 502 -26.77 9.30 -16.42
CA ASN A 502 -27.64 9.59 -17.56
C ASN A 502 -29.08 9.95 -17.08
N PRO A 503 -29.60 11.14 -17.43
CA PRO A 503 -30.95 11.57 -17.07
C PRO A 503 -32.08 10.66 -17.60
N SER A 504 -31.81 9.84 -18.62
CA SER A 504 -32.78 8.91 -19.21
C SER A 504 -32.76 7.51 -18.59
N SER A 505 -31.81 7.20 -17.70
CA SER A 505 -31.75 5.92 -16.99
C SER A 505 -32.82 5.85 -15.88
N LEU A 506 -33.07 4.65 -15.34
CA LEU A 506 -33.99 4.45 -14.19
C LEU A 506 -33.66 5.35 -12.99
N SER A 507 -32.39 5.73 -12.82
CA SER A 507 -31.92 6.70 -11.82
C SER A 507 -32.19 8.17 -12.17
N GLY A 508 -32.39 8.48 -13.45
CA GLY A 508 -32.66 9.84 -13.96
C GLY A 508 -34.14 10.14 -14.20
N GLN A 509 -34.95 9.13 -14.51
CA GLN A 509 -36.40 9.26 -14.54
C GLN A 509 -36.95 8.97 -13.14
N GLY A 510 -37.19 10.01 -12.33
CA GLY A 510 -37.77 9.94 -10.98
C GLY A 510 -39.14 9.26 -10.94
N GLY A 511 -39.15 7.94 -11.08
CA GLY A 511 -40.29 7.17 -11.55
C GLY A 511 -40.34 5.79 -10.92
N ASN A 512 -40.46 5.80 -9.59
CA ASN A 512 -41.18 4.85 -8.73
C ASN A 512 -40.34 4.40 -7.51
N ASP A 513 -39.79 5.36 -6.76
CA ASP A 513 -39.04 5.13 -5.52
C ASP A 513 -39.73 4.12 -4.59
N ALA A 514 -41.06 4.21 -4.49
CA ALA A 514 -41.86 3.29 -3.68
C ALA A 514 -41.77 1.83 -4.14
N ALA A 515 -41.73 1.56 -5.45
CA ALA A 515 -41.56 0.19 -5.96
C ALA A 515 -40.14 -0.33 -5.76
N ILE A 516 -39.11 0.53 -5.89
CA ILE A 516 -37.73 0.15 -5.57
C ILE A 516 -37.65 -0.22 -4.08
N LEU A 517 -38.19 0.61 -3.20
CA LEU A 517 -38.21 0.38 -1.75
C LEU A 517 -39.00 -0.89 -1.38
N ASP A 518 -40.17 -1.14 -1.98
CA ASP A 518 -40.90 -2.40 -1.78
C ASP A 518 -40.09 -3.61 -2.26
N GLY A 519 -39.40 -3.47 -3.41
CA GLY A 519 -38.48 -4.48 -3.93
C GLY A 519 -37.34 -4.81 -2.96
N ILE A 520 -36.67 -3.79 -2.41
CA ILE A 520 -35.62 -3.95 -1.37
C ILE A 520 -36.22 -4.64 -0.13
N GLY A 521 -37.35 -4.15 0.36
CA GLY A 521 -38.02 -4.73 1.51
C GLY A 521 -38.41 -6.19 1.29
N ARG A 522 -38.86 -6.56 0.09
CA ARG A 522 -39.20 -7.94 -0.28
C ARG A 522 -37.96 -8.83 -0.38
N CYS A 523 -36.89 -8.41 -1.06
CA CYS A 523 -35.70 -9.26 -1.21
C CYS A 523 -35.03 -9.56 0.14
N VAL A 524 -34.96 -8.57 1.03
CA VAL A 524 -34.41 -8.72 2.39
C VAL A 524 -35.32 -9.60 3.27
N ARG A 525 -36.65 -9.43 3.22
CA ARG A 525 -37.59 -10.31 3.95
C ARG A 525 -37.45 -11.77 3.52
N GLU A 526 -37.39 -12.02 2.22
CA GLU A 526 -37.24 -13.38 1.71
C GLU A 526 -35.88 -13.98 2.06
N HIS A 527 -34.79 -13.19 2.04
CA HIS A 527 -33.47 -13.62 2.51
C HIS A 527 -33.51 -14.05 3.98
N LEU A 528 -34.06 -13.21 4.87
CA LEU A 528 -34.17 -13.53 6.29
C LEU A 528 -35.04 -14.75 6.54
N ALA A 529 -36.13 -14.92 5.78
CA ALA A 529 -36.98 -16.11 5.83
C ALA A 529 -36.23 -17.39 5.44
N ARG A 530 -35.41 -17.36 4.38
CA ARG A 530 -34.55 -18.51 3.97
C ARG A 530 -33.51 -18.86 5.03
N LEU A 531 -33.01 -17.87 5.78
CA LEU A 531 -32.11 -18.07 6.92
C LEU A 531 -32.84 -18.46 8.23
N GLY A 532 -34.17 -18.52 8.25
CA GLY A 532 -34.96 -18.78 9.46
C GLY A 532 -34.85 -17.67 10.53
N ARG A 533 -34.47 -16.44 10.13
CA ARG A 533 -34.28 -15.31 11.04
C ARG A 533 -35.57 -14.50 11.19
N ARG A 534 -35.96 -14.24 12.44
CA ARG A 534 -37.11 -13.39 12.75
C ARG A 534 -36.67 -11.94 12.88
N ALA A 535 -37.18 -11.08 12.02
CA ALA A 535 -36.94 -9.64 12.06
C ALA A 535 -38.09 -8.87 11.41
N THR A 536 -38.24 -7.61 11.78
CA THR A 536 -39.07 -6.65 11.04
C THR A 536 -38.19 -5.93 10.03
N VAL A 537 -38.67 -5.84 8.79
CA VAL A 537 -38.00 -5.14 7.70
C VAL A 537 -38.88 -3.99 7.24
N THR A 538 -38.29 -2.79 7.19
CA THR A 538 -38.96 -1.57 6.71
C THR A 538 -38.10 -0.97 5.60
N ALA A 539 -38.69 -0.72 4.44
CA ALA A 539 -38.08 0.01 3.33
C ALA A 539 -39.21 0.84 2.70
N ASP A 540 -39.28 2.11 3.03
CA ASP A 540 -40.39 3.00 2.69
C ASP A 540 -39.90 4.44 2.47
N LEU A 541 -40.80 5.31 2.01
CA LEU A 541 -40.46 6.70 1.70
C LEU A 541 -40.02 7.50 2.94
N GLU A 542 -40.44 7.10 4.14
CA GLU A 542 -40.04 7.74 5.38
C GLU A 542 -38.56 7.44 5.69
N THR A 543 -38.19 6.17 5.67
CA THR A 543 -36.80 5.72 5.84
C THR A 543 -35.87 6.26 4.75
N PHE A 544 -36.33 6.31 3.49
CA PHE A 544 -35.61 6.93 2.39
C PHE A 544 -35.33 8.43 2.63
N ARG A 545 -36.33 9.20 3.05
CA ARG A 545 -36.16 10.64 3.32
C ARG A 545 -35.28 10.90 4.54
N ALA A 546 -35.48 10.13 5.61
CA ALA A 546 -34.72 10.26 6.85
C ALA A 546 -33.22 9.97 6.66
N SER A 547 -32.85 9.18 5.65
CA SER A 547 -31.46 8.85 5.31
C SER A 547 -30.83 9.78 4.27
N GLY A 548 -31.52 10.87 3.90
CA GLY A 548 -31.02 11.80 2.89
C GLY A 548 -31.16 11.28 1.45
N GLY A 549 -32.11 10.38 1.20
CA GLY A 549 -32.38 9.81 -0.12
C GLY A 549 -31.63 8.50 -0.40
N LEU A 550 -31.31 7.72 0.64
CA LEU A 550 -30.67 6.41 0.47
C LEU A 550 -31.73 5.32 0.29
N PHE A 551 -31.66 4.58 -0.81
CA PHE A 551 -32.49 3.39 -1.02
C PHE A 551 -31.97 2.22 -0.17
N HIS A 552 -32.58 2.01 1.01
CA HIS A 552 -32.14 0.99 1.94
C HIS A 552 -33.32 0.34 2.69
N ALA A 553 -33.07 -0.85 3.25
CA ALA A 553 -33.91 -1.46 4.27
C ALA A 553 -33.38 -1.14 5.68
N ARG A 554 -34.30 -0.99 6.63
CA ARG A 554 -34.04 -1.07 8.06
C ARG A 554 -34.47 -2.45 8.56
N VAL A 555 -33.50 -3.24 9.02
CA VAL A 555 -33.73 -4.55 9.63
C VAL A 555 -33.65 -4.44 11.14
N ARG A 556 -34.74 -4.79 11.83
CA ARG A 556 -34.83 -4.89 13.29
C ARG A 556 -34.99 -6.36 13.70
N PRO A 557 -33.91 -7.04 14.15
CA PRO A 557 -34.01 -8.42 14.65
C PRO A 557 -34.98 -8.51 15.83
N ALA A 558 -35.65 -9.65 15.97
CA ALA A 558 -36.51 -9.89 17.11
C ALA A 558 -35.68 -10.08 18.39
N LEU A 559 -36.09 -9.44 19.48
CA LEU A 559 -35.49 -9.67 20.78
C LEU A 559 -35.79 -11.11 21.26
N PRO A 560 -34.85 -11.81 21.90
CA PRO A 560 -35.14 -13.10 22.52
C PRO A 560 -36.29 -13.00 23.53
N SER A 561 -37.06 -14.09 23.63
CA SER A 561 -38.15 -14.21 24.61
C SER A 561 -37.94 -15.48 25.44
N PRO A 562 -37.73 -15.36 26.78
CA PRO A 562 -37.61 -14.13 27.54
C PRO A 562 -36.35 -13.31 27.17
N ALA A 563 -36.39 -12.00 27.41
CA ALA A 563 -35.25 -11.12 27.19
C ALA A 563 -34.13 -11.43 28.20
N PRO A 564 -32.87 -11.65 27.76
CA PRO A 564 -31.78 -11.99 28.66
C PRO A 564 -31.48 -10.84 29.61
N MET A 565 -31.00 -11.14 30.82
CA MET A 565 -30.64 -10.08 31.73
C MET A 565 -29.33 -9.42 31.29
N VAL A 566 -29.31 -8.09 31.28
CA VAL A 566 -28.12 -7.29 30.98
C VAL A 566 -27.52 -6.72 32.27
N SER A 567 -26.22 -6.93 32.51
CA SER A 567 -25.49 -6.18 33.53
C SER A 567 -24.73 -5.02 32.89
N ILE A 568 -25.15 -3.80 33.19
CA ILE A 568 -24.52 -2.56 32.73
C ILE A 568 -23.44 -2.16 33.73
N VAL A 569 -22.17 -2.35 33.37
CA VAL A 569 -21.00 -2.03 34.18
C VAL A 569 -20.58 -0.59 33.92
N VAL A 570 -20.56 0.22 34.98
CA VAL A 570 -20.21 1.64 34.93
C VAL A 570 -19.05 1.91 35.90
N PRO A 571 -17.79 1.91 35.44
CA PRO A 571 -16.65 2.33 36.24
C PRO A 571 -16.70 3.83 36.54
N THR A 572 -16.43 4.23 37.77
CA THR A 572 -16.33 5.65 38.14
C THR A 572 -15.28 5.88 39.21
N LYS A 573 -14.71 7.08 39.20
CA LYS A 573 -13.95 7.65 40.31
C LYS A 573 -14.41 9.09 40.46
N ASP A 574 -15.03 9.39 41.59
CA ASP A 574 -15.67 10.69 41.84
C ASP A 574 -16.75 11.04 40.79
N ALA A 575 -16.79 12.30 40.36
CA ALA A 575 -17.66 12.80 39.29
C ALA A 575 -19.16 12.57 39.52
N VAL A 576 -19.65 12.96 40.70
CA VAL A 576 -21.05 12.80 41.11
C VAL A 576 -22.05 13.30 40.07
N ASP A 577 -21.79 14.43 39.41
CA ASP A 577 -22.71 14.98 38.41
C ASP A 577 -22.78 14.12 37.15
N LEU A 578 -21.66 13.58 36.67
CA LEU A 578 -21.64 12.66 35.53
C LEU A 578 -22.34 11.34 35.87
N VAL A 579 -22.05 10.77 37.04
CA VAL A 579 -22.71 9.55 37.51
C VAL A 579 -24.22 9.77 37.68
N ARG A 580 -24.64 10.95 38.16
CA ARG A 580 -26.06 11.32 38.27
C ARG A 580 -26.75 11.29 36.92
N ASP A 581 -26.15 11.92 35.91
CA ASP A 581 -26.73 11.99 34.57
C ASP A 581 -26.72 10.61 33.88
N CYS A 582 -25.63 9.86 34.00
CA CYS A 582 -25.49 8.53 33.42
C CYS A 582 -26.47 7.53 34.06
N VAL A 583 -26.37 7.27 35.37
CA VAL A 583 -27.25 6.30 36.05
C VAL A 583 -28.70 6.77 36.03
N GLY A 584 -28.95 8.08 36.19
CA GLY A 584 -30.29 8.66 36.10
C GLY A 584 -30.93 8.43 34.74
N SER A 585 -30.19 8.65 33.64
CA SER A 585 -30.70 8.40 32.28
C SER A 585 -30.89 6.90 31.99
N LEU A 586 -29.99 6.03 32.47
CA LEU A 586 -30.14 4.58 32.37
C LEU A 586 -31.45 4.10 33.01
N LEU A 587 -31.74 4.54 34.23
CA LEU A 587 -32.92 4.10 35.00
C LEU A 587 -34.24 4.67 34.47
N SER A 588 -34.22 5.89 33.94
CA SER A 588 -35.43 6.62 33.54
C SER A 588 -35.79 6.50 32.06
N ARG A 589 -34.82 6.23 31.17
CA ARG A 589 -35.03 6.23 29.72
C ARG A 589 -34.91 4.86 29.06
N THR A 590 -34.16 3.93 29.64
CA THR A 590 -33.98 2.61 29.03
C THR A 590 -35.27 1.78 29.15
N MET A 591 -35.87 1.39 28.02
CA MET A 591 -37.08 0.54 28.00
C MET A 591 -36.79 -0.97 28.01
N TYR A 592 -35.52 -1.36 27.93
CA TYR A 592 -35.15 -2.77 28.02
C TYR A 592 -35.63 -3.36 29.36
N PRO A 593 -36.36 -4.49 29.37
CA PRO A 593 -37.13 -4.90 30.54
C PRO A 593 -36.29 -5.52 31.67
N ASN A 594 -35.09 -6.02 31.37
CA ASN A 594 -34.36 -6.89 32.30
C ASN A 594 -32.88 -6.48 32.41
N PHE A 595 -32.58 -5.46 33.21
CA PHE A 595 -31.20 -5.02 33.42
C PHE A 595 -30.89 -4.67 34.87
N GLU A 596 -29.61 -4.76 35.21
CA GLU A 596 -29.02 -4.15 36.40
C GLU A 596 -27.93 -3.14 36.00
N VAL A 597 -27.64 -2.19 36.88
CA VAL A 597 -26.50 -1.27 36.80
C VAL A 597 -25.51 -1.65 37.91
N VAL A 598 -24.29 -1.98 37.52
CA VAL A 598 -23.17 -2.26 38.41
C VAL A 598 -22.23 -1.05 38.38
N LEU A 599 -22.44 -0.12 39.31
CA LEU A 599 -21.59 1.05 39.48
C LEU A 599 -20.31 0.64 40.23
N VAL A 600 -19.15 0.74 39.59
CA VAL A 600 -17.88 0.31 40.16
C VAL A 600 -17.13 1.53 40.66
N ASP A 601 -17.09 1.70 41.98
CA ASP A 601 -16.40 2.80 42.66
C ASP A 601 -14.91 2.50 42.78
N HIS A 602 -14.09 3.22 42.02
CA HIS A 602 -12.63 3.10 41.99
C HIS A 602 -11.96 4.09 42.95
N ASP A 603 -12.07 3.82 44.25
CA ASP A 603 -11.49 4.64 45.30
C ASP A 603 -11.82 6.13 45.14
N SER A 604 -13.12 6.47 45.01
CA SER A 604 -13.58 7.86 45.00
C SER A 604 -13.12 8.60 46.26
N ALA A 605 -12.52 9.78 46.08
CA ALA A 605 -11.92 10.56 47.14
C ALA A 605 -12.80 11.74 47.59
N GLU A 606 -13.71 12.22 46.74
CA GLU A 606 -14.61 13.31 47.07
C GLU A 606 -15.62 12.90 48.16
N PRO A 607 -15.81 13.71 49.21
CA PRO A 607 -16.71 13.37 50.32
C PRO A 607 -18.17 13.11 49.90
N GLN A 608 -18.58 13.68 48.77
CA GLN A 608 -19.94 13.57 48.22
C GLN A 608 -20.18 12.27 47.43
N SER A 609 -19.14 11.61 46.93
CA SER A 609 -19.25 10.45 46.02
C SER A 609 -19.93 9.27 46.68
N ARG A 610 -19.37 8.78 47.80
CA ARG A 610 -19.89 7.60 48.47
C ARG A 610 -21.33 7.77 48.99
N PRO A 611 -21.70 8.88 49.67
CA PRO A 611 -23.09 9.12 50.04
C PRO A 611 -24.06 9.14 48.85
N PHE A 612 -23.63 9.71 47.72
CA PHE A 612 -24.45 9.74 46.51
C PHE A 612 -24.63 8.35 45.89
N PHE A 613 -23.56 7.57 45.75
CA PHE A 613 -23.64 6.20 45.22
C PHE A 613 -24.51 5.28 46.09
N ASN A 614 -24.41 5.42 47.42
CA ASN A 614 -25.30 4.71 48.36
C ASN A 614 -26.78 5.10 48.18
N THR A 615 -27.05 6.33 47.74
CA THR A 615 -28.42 6.76 47.43
C THR A 615 -28.93 6.10 46.15
N LEU A 616 -28.09 5.98 45.12
CA LEU A 616 -28.43 5.26 43.88
C LEU A 616 -28.69 3.78 44.14
N ALA A 617 -27.92 3.14 45.03
CA ALA A 617 -28.08 1.74 45.42
C ALA A 617 -29.42 1.39 46.11
N ARG A 618 -30.28 2.39 46.39
CA ARG A 618 -31.65 2.17 46.87
C ARG A 618 -32.59 1.71 45.77
N ASP A 619 -32.29 1.99 44.50
CA ASP A 619 -33.01 1.39 43.38
C ASP A 619 -32.57 -0.09 43.27
N PRO A 620 -33.51 -1.06 43.24
CA PRO A 620 -33.17 -2.49 43.22
C PRO A 620 -32.39 -2.92 41.97
N ARG A 621 -32.39 -2.09 40.91
CA ARG A 621 -31.59 -2.33 39.70
C ARG A 621 -30.14 -1.89 39.86
N VAL A 622 -29.80 -1.07 40.85
CA VAL A 622 -28.45 -0.52 41.02
C VAL A 622 -27.70 -1.26 42.12
N ARG A 623 -26.47 -1.65 41.82
CA ARG A 623 -25.52 -2.20 42.78
C ARG A 623 -24.20 -1.45 42.70
N VAL A 624 -23.68 -1.05 43.84
CA VAL A 624 -22.35 -0.44 43.95
C VAL A 624 -21.34 -1.52 44.32
N ALA A 625 -20.22 -1.57 43.59
CA ALA A 625 -19.11 -2.49 43.84
C ALA A 625 -17.82 -1.69 44.04
N ASP A 626 -17.00 -2.12 44.98
CA ASP A 626 -15.72 -1.48 45.28
C ASP A 626 -14.61 -2.07 44.42
N PHE A 627 -13.74 -1.21 43.89
CA PHE A 627 -12.48 -1.61 43.28
C PHE A 627 -11.35 -0.77 43.84
N HIS A 628 -10.32 -1.42 44.35
CA HIS A 628 -9.18 -0.77 45.01
C HIS A 628 -7.90 -0.89 44.19
N GLY A 629 -7.07 0.16 44.20
CA GLY A 629 -5.72 0.13 43.64
C GLY A 629 -5.46 1.13 42.51
N PRO A 630 -4.40 0.95 41.70
CA PRO A 630 -4.08 1.88 40.61
C PRO A 630 -5.13 1.82 39.50
N PHE A 631 -5.31 2.94 38.77
CA PHE A 631 -6.25 2.99 37.66
C PHE A 631 -5.85 2.03 36.54
N ASN A 632 -6.77 1.10 36.25
CA ASN A 632 -6.66 0.12 35.17
C ASN A 632 -8.08 -0.18 34.70
N TRP A 633 -8.51 0.48 33.63
CA TRP A 633 -9.85 0.37 33.08
C TRP A 633 -10.20 -1.08 32.73
N ALA A 634 -9.25 -1.82 32.16
CA ALA A 634 -9.43 -3.24 31.82
C ALA A 634 -9.63 -4.11 33.07
N ALA A 635 -8.82 -3.91 34.12
CA ALA A 635 -8.94 -4.66 35.37
C ALA A 635 -10.26 -4.38 36.11
N ILE A 636 -10.68 -3.11 36.17
CA ILE A 636 -11.94 -2.69 36.80
C ILE A 636 -13.12 -3.39 36.11
N ASN A 637 -13.18 -3.35 34.77
CA ASN A 637 -14.24 -3.98 34.01
C ASN A 637 -14.20 -5.52 34.11
N ASN A 638 -13.02 -6.14 34.07
CA ASN A 638 -12.87 -7.59 34.25
C ASN A 638 -13.37 -8.05 35.64
N ALA A 639 -13.00 -7.34 36.70
CA ALA A 639 -13.44 -7.65 38.06
C ALA A 639 -14.96 -7.50 38.22
N ALA A 640 -15.52 -6.43 37.67
CA ALA A 640 -16.97 -6.20 37.69
C ALA A 640 -17.73 -7.27 36.91
N ALA A 641 -17.24 -7.66 35.74
CA ALA A 641 -17.84 -8.70 34.90
C ALA A 641 -17.97 -10.05 35.64
N ALA A 642 -16.99 -10.41 36.47
CA ALA A 642 -17.03 -11.63 37.29
C ALA A 642 -18.17 -11.63 38.31
N GLY A 643 -18.52 -10.45 38.85
CA GLY A 643 -19.59 -10.27 39.85
C GLY A 643 -20.96 -9.90 39.26
N CYS A 644 -21.08 -9.72 37.94
CA CYS A 644 -22.34 -9.42 37.28
C CYS A 644 -23.31 -10.60 37.38
N ARG A 645 -24.62 -10.37 37.25
CA ARG A 645 -25.64 -11.44 37.22
C ARG A 645 -26.22 -11.74 35.81
N GLY A 646 -26.08 -10.82 34.86
CA GLY A 646 -26.68 -10.92 33.53
C GLY A 646 -25.92 -11.81 32.54
N ASP A 647 -26.63 -12.52 31.68
CA ASP A 647 -26.04 -13.32 30.60
C ASP A 647 -25.39 -12.43 29.53
N VAL A 648 -25.81 -11.16 29.47
CA VAL A 648 -25.25 -10.12 28.63
C VAL A 648 -24.54 -9.09 29.51
N LEU A 649 -23.34 -8.69 29.10
CA LEU A 649 -22.56 -7.62 29.72
C LEU A 649 -22.63 -6.39 28.82
N CYS A 650 -22.85 -5.22 29.41
CA CYS A 650 -22.76 -3.93 28.76
C CYS A 650 -21.69 -3.11 29.49
N PHE A 651 -20.56 -2.84 28.86
CA PHE A 651 -19.55 -1.93 29.39
C PHE A 651 -19.88 -0.51 28.94
N LEU A 652 -19.96 0.40 29.90
CA LEU A 652 -20.43 1.76 29.69
C LEU A 652 -19.59 2.76 30.49
N ASN A 653 -19.15 3.86 29.88
CA ASN A 653 -18.50 4.93 30.62
C ASN A 653 -19.51 5.71 31.50
N ASN A 654 -19.02 6.32 32.57
CA ASN A 654 -19.82 7.08 33.53
C ASN A 654 -20.32 8.44 33.02
N ASP A 655 -19.92 8.85 31.82
CA ASP A 655 -20.26 10.12 31.17
C ASP A 655 -21.10 9.90 29.89
N ILE A 656 -21.76 8.75 29.79
CA ILE A 656 -22.76 8.46 28.77
C ILE A 656 -24.15 8.89 29.24
N VAL A 657 -24.92 9.52 28.35
CA VAL A 657 -26.32 9.87 28.58
C VAL A 657 -27.19 9.18 27.54
N VAL A 658 -28.19 8.44 28.02
CA VAL A 658 -29.18 7.78 27.16
C VAL A 658 -30.11 8.80 26.52
N THR A 659 -30.19 8.77 25.19
CA THR A 659 -31.12 9.59 24.41
C THR A 659 -32.26 8.78 23.80
N GLU A 660 -31.97 7.60 23.26
CA GLU A 660 -32.97 6.73 22.63
C GLU A 660 -33.45 5.63 23.58
N PRO A 661 -34.76 5.45 23.83
CA PRO A 661 -35.24 4.47 24.82
C PRO A 661 -34.96 3.00 24.48
N ASP A 662 -34.93 2.67 23.20
CA ASP A 662 -34.76 1.30 22.68
C ASP A 662 -33.30 0.88 22.45
N TRP A 663 -32.33 1.73 22.81
CA TRP A 663 -30.91 1.52 22.50
C TRP A 663 -30.40 0.12 22.88
N LEU A 664 -30.73 -0.33 24.10
CA LEU A 664 -30.25 -1.61 24.62
C LEU A 664 -31.00 -2.79 23.98
N SER A 665 -32.29 -2.64 23.69
CA SER A 665 -33.08 -3.63 22.94
C SER A 665 -32.48 -3.86 21.55
N GLU A 666 -32.11 -2.79 20.85
CA GLU A 666 -31.47 -2.84 19.54
C GLU A 666 -30.12 -3.58 19.60
N MET A 667 -29.27 -3.26 20.57
CA MET A 667 -27.95 -3.90 20.72
C MET A 667 -28.07 -5.38 21.09
N VAL A 668 -28.95 -5.72 22.03
CA VAL A 668 -29.15 -7.12 22.47
C VAL A 668 -29.78 -7.97 21.36
N ALA A 669 -30.74 -7.43 20.60
CA ALA A 669 -31.34 -8.16 19.49
C ALA A 669 -30.30 -8.50 18.39
N ARG A 670 -29.31 -7.61 18.17
CA ARG A 670 -28.19 -7.89 17.28
C ARG A 670 -27.19 -8.88 17.85
N LEU A 671 -26.84 -8.77 19.13
CA LEU A 671 -25.96 -9.71 19.82
C LEU A 671 -26.54 -11.13 19.79
N ALA A 672 -27.86 -11.26 19.89
CA ALA A 672 -28.54 -12.55 19.86
C ALA A 672 -28.52 -13.23 18.46
N GLN A 673 -28.09 -12.53 17.41
CA GLN A 673 -27.96 -13.15 16.10
C GLN A 673 -26.80 -14.17 16.07
N PRO A 674 -26.93 -15.28 15.32
CA PRO A 674 -25.85 -16.25 15.20
C PRO A 674 -24.54 -15.62 14.68
N GLY A 675 -23.43 -15.99 15.34
CA GLY A 675 -22.09 -15.56 14.98
C GLY A 675 -21.78 -14.09 15.29
N VAL A 676 -22.47 -13.46 16.24
CA VAL A 676 -22.16 -12.12 16.75
C VAL A 676 -21.60 -12.23 18.17
N GLY A 677 -20.43 -11.62 18.41
CA GLY A 677 -19.75 -11.66 19.71
C GLY A 677 -19.75 -10.34 20.46
N ALA A 678 -19.83 -9.22 19.76
CA ALA A 678 -19.94 -7.89 20.38
C ALA A 678 -20.74 -6.92 19.51
N VAL A 679 -21.39 -5.95 20.14
CA VAL A 679 -22.16 -4.88 19.48
C VAL A 679 -21.82 -3.53 20.09
N GLY A 680 -21.52 -2.52 19.26
CA GLY A 680 -21.29 -1.13 19.67
C GLY A 680 -22.42 -0.19 19.28
N ALA A 681 -22.58 0.87 20.07
CA ALA A 681 -23.56 1.94 19.85
C ALA A 681 -22.99 3.07 18.98
N LYS A 682 -23.86 3.90 18.42
CA LYS A 682 -23.48 5.21 17.87
C LYS A 682 -23.34 6.21 19.02
N LEU A 683 -22.14 6.76 19.18
CA LEU A 683 -21.89 7.80 20.18
C LEU A 683 -21.77 9.16 19.49
N LEU A 684 -22.49 10.14 20.02
CA LEU A 684 -22.43 11.52 19.59
C LEU A 684 -21.76 12.38 20.66
N TYR A 685 -20.99 13.36 20.20
CA TYR A 685 -20.59 14.49 21.02
C TYR A 685 -21.81 15.37 21.40
N PRO A 686 -21.72 16.19 22.45
CA PRO A 686 -22.80 17.08 22.86
C PRO A 686 -23.25 18.08 21.78
N ASN A 687 -22.38 18.40 20.81
CA ASN A 687 -22.69 19.26 19.66
C ASN A 687 -23.44 18.52 18.53
N GLY A 688 -23.80 17.25 18.72
CA GLY A 688 -24.54 16.44 17.74
C GLY A 688 -23.69 15.85 16.62
N THR A 689 -22.35 15.97 16.66
CA THR A 689 -21.47 15.28 15.71
C THR A 689 -21.11 13.89 16.19
N VAL A 690 -20.78 13.01 15.25
CA VAL A 690 -20.33 11.64 15.50
C VAL A 690 -19.01 11.66 16.25
N GLN A 691 -18.96 10.90 17.34
CA GLN A 691 -17.73 10.52 18.04
C GLN A 691 -17.34 9.09 17.70
N HIS A 692 -18.32 8.17 17.64
CA HIS A 692 -18.05 6.77 17.36
C HIS A 692 -19.10 6.18 16.40
N ALA A 693 -18.62 5.71 15.25
CA ALA A 693 -19.38 4.93 14.28
C ALA A 693 -18.64 3.63 13.87
N GLY A 694 -18.02 2.98 14.86
CA GLY A 694 -17.04 1.91 14.66
C GLY A 694 -15.60 2.40 14.77
N VAL A 695 -14.65 1.46 14.85
CA VAL A 695 -13.20 1.72 14.83
C VAL A 695 -12.60 1.12 13.55
N VAL A 696 -11.71 1.87 12.91
CA VAL A 696 -10.91 1.44 11.76
C VAL A 696 -9.49 1.13 12.24
N LEU A 697 -8.99 -0.07 11.97
CA LEU A 697 -7.62 -0.46 12.28
C LEU A 697 -6.63 0.26 11.36
N GLY A 698 -5.44 0.56 11.89
CA GLY A 698 -4.40 1.31 11.20
C GLY A 698 -4.70 2.80 11.05
N ALA A 699 -5.95 3.22 11.24
CA ALA A 699 -6.31 4.62 11.26
C ALA A 699 -5.59 5.35 12.41
N GLY A 700 -5.14 6.59 12.18
CA GLY A 700 -4.35 7.34 13.16
C GLY A 700 -3.02 6.67 13.56
N GLY A 701 -2.57 5.65 12.80
CA GLY A 701 -1.34 4.89 13.06
C GLY A 701 -1.51 3.60 13.90
N THR A 702 -2.70 3.37 14.48
CA THR A 702 -2.98 2.14 15.25
C THR A 702 -4.42 1.68 15.07
N ALA A 703 -5.37 2.50 15.52
CA ALA A 703 -6.80 2.32 15.38
C ALA A 703 -7.47 3.66 15.75
N ASP A 704 -8.50 4.06 15.01
CA ASP A 704 -9.20 5.34 15.26
C ASP A 704 -10.70 5.24 14.93
N HIS A 705 -11.48 6.17 15.46
CA HIS A 705 -12.93 6.20 15.30
C HIS A 705 -13.33 6.57 13.87
N ALA A 706 -14.20 5.73 13.27
CA ALA A 706 -14.77 6.00 11.96
C ALA A 706 -15.71 7.21 12.01
N PHE A 707 -15.65 8.06 10.99
CA PHE A 707 -16.59 9.17 10.76
C PHE A 707 -16.63 10.24 11.87
N ALA A 708 -15.61 10.31 12.73
CA ALA A 708 -15.52 11.32 13.78
C ALA A 708 -15.64 12.74 13.20
N GLY A 709 -16.49 13.56 13.82
CA GLY A 709 -16.77 14.95 13.41
C GLY A 709 -17.87 15.12 12.37
N LEU A 710 -18.38 14.05 11.74
CA LEU A 710 -19.55 14.17 10.85
C LEU A 710 -20.82 14.57 11.62
N PRO A 711 -21.78 15.28 11.01
CA PRO A 711 -23.11 15.46 11.60
C PRO A 711 -23.74 14.10 11.94
N GLY A 712 -24.46 14.04 13.06
CA GLY A 712 -25.02 12.80 13.60
C GLY A 712 -25.89 12.00 12.62
N ASP A 713 -26.58 12.64 11.69
CA ASP A 713 -27.46 11.96 10.72
C ASP A 713 -26.87 11.93 9.30
N ALA A 714 -25.63 12.39 9.11
CA ALA A 714 -24.96 12.32 7.82
C ALA A 714 -24.70 10.85 7.44
N PRO A 715 -25.01 10.42 6.19
CA PRO A 715 -24.90 9.02 5.78
C PRO A 715 -23.45 8.50 5.82
N GLY A 716 -22.47 9.39 5.70
CA GLY A 716 -21.07 9.01 5.50
C GLY A 716 -20.86 8.30 4.16
N HIS A 717 -19.66 7.74 3.98
CA HIS A 717 -19.31 7.03 2.76
C HIS A 717 -20.18 5.77 2.59
N LEU A 718 -20.91 5.67 1.48
CA LEU A 718 -21.82 4.55 1.17
C LEU A 718 -22.88 4.25 2.25
N GLY A 719 -23.30 5.25 3.04
CA GLY A 719 -24.30 5.06 4.10
C GLY A 719 -23.77 4.39 5.37
N GLN A 720 -22.46 4.11 5.46
CA GLN A 720 -21.86 3.35 6.57
C GLN A 720 -21.91 4.07 7.94
N ALA A 721 -22.26 5.35 7.99
CA ALA A 721 -22.46 6.08 9.24
C ALA A 721 -23.92 6.03 9.74
N ILE A 722 -24.86 5.48 8.97
CA ILE A 722 -26.29 5.40 9.31
C ILE A 722 -26.91 4.01 9.07
N LEU A 723 -26.11 3.03 8.65
CA LEU A 723 -26.54 1.64 8.46
C LEU A 723 -25.77 0.69 9.40
N PRO A 724 -26.42 -0.36 9.93
CA PRO A 724 -25.74 -1.42 10.66
C PRO A 724 -24.68 -2.10 9.80
N ARG A 725 -23.52 -2.37 10.39
CA ARG A 725 -22.39 -2.99 9.68
C ARG A 725 -21.49 -3.78 10.62
N THR A 726 -20.75 -4.71 10.06
CA THR A 726 -19.60 -5.34 10.72
C THR A 726 -18.44 -4.35 10.75
N VAL A 727 -17.73 -4.30 11.87
CA VAL A 727 -16.55 -3.45 12.06
C VAL A 727 -15.45 -4.23 12.76
N SER A 728 -14.20 -3.79 12.63
CA SER A 728 -13.08 -4.45 13.30
C SER A 728 -13.12 -4.28 14.82
N ALA A 729 -13.57 -3.13 15.30
CA ALA A 729 -13.77 -2.90 16.72
C ALA A 729 -14.84 -1.85 17.01
N VAL A 730 -15.35 -1.89 18.23
CA VAL A 730 -16.22 -0.87 18.82
C VAL A 730 -15.62 -0.41 20.13
N THR A 731 -15.96 0.81 20.56
CA THR A 731 -15.35 1.38 21.77
C THR A 731 -15.95 0.82 23.06
N GLY A 732 -15.11 0.71 24.09
CA GLY A 732 -15.51 0.35 25.45
C GLY A 732 -16.42 1.38 26.14
N ALA A 733 -16.62 2.57 25.56
CA ALA A 733 -17.55 3.57 26.09
C ALA A 733 -19.02 3.11 26.03
N CYS A 734 -19.36 2.24 25.07
CA CYS A 734 -20.62 1.47 25.07
C CYS A 734 -20.47 0.20 24.21
N LEU A 735 -20.20 -0.93 24.86
CA LEU A 735 -19.99 -2.24 24.24
C LEU A 735 -20.87 -3.28 24.90
N VAL A 736 -21.67 -4.01 24.11
CA VAL A 736 -22.50 -5.13 24.56
C VAL A 736 -21.93 -6.45 24.06
N THR A 737 -21.77 -7.43 24.95
CA THR A 737 -21.28 -8.78 24.63
C THR A 737 -21.94 -9.84 25.51
N SER A 738 -21.94 -11.11 25.08
CA SER A 738 -22.38 -12.19 25.96
C SER A 738 -21.30 -12.49 26.99
N ARG A 739 -21.71 -12.82 28.22
CA ARG A 739 -20.80 -13.26 29.28
C ARG A 739 -19.96 -14.46 28.82
N THR A 740 -20.57 -15.40 28.12
CA THR A 740 -19.89 -16.60 27.61
C THR A 740 -18.78 -16.23 26.62
N ALA A 741 -19.05 -15.34 25.65
CA ALA A 741 -18.01 -14.89 24.72
C ALA A 741 -16.91 -14.11 25.43
N PHE A 742 -17.26 -13.21 26.36
CA PHE A 742 -16.30 -12.45 27.15
C PHE A 742 -15.34 -13.36 27.93
N GLN A 743 -15.87 -14.38 28.61
CA GLN A 743 -15.09 -15.36 29.36
C GLN A 743 -14.24 -16.25 28.42
N ALA A 744 -14.81 -16.69 27.29
CA ALA A 744 -14.12 -17.58 26.36
C ALA A 744 -12.84 -16.97 25.76
N VAL A 745 -12.81 -15.64 25.56
CA VAL A 745 -11.64 -14.93 25.03
C VAL A 745 -10.74 -14.33 26.13
N GLY A 746 -11.04 -14.57 27.41
CA GLY A 746 -10.25 -14.10 28.54
C GLY A 746 -10.43 -12.61 28.88
N GLY A 747 -11.52 -11.98 28.45
CA GLY A 747 -11.83 -10.58 28.74
C GLY A 747 -10.81 -9.56 28.20
N PHE A 748 -10.77 -8.39 28.84
CA PHE A 748 -9.86 -7.30 28.48
C PHE A 748 -8.42 -7.61 28.94
N ASP A 749 -7.42 -7.20 28.15
CA ASP A 749 -6.01 -7.39 28.51
C ASP A 749 -5.54 -6.34 29.53
N MET A 750 -5.74 -6.65 30.81
CA MET A 750 -5.39 -5.75 31.90
C MET A 750 -3.88 -5.61 32.18
N VAL A 751 -3.04 -6.45 31.57
CA VAL A 751 -1.59 -6.44 31.80
C VAL A 751 -0.90 -5.56 30.75
N HIS A 752 -1.25 -5.77 29.49
CA HIS A 752 -0.60 -5.11 28.37
C HIS A 752 -1.34 -3.85 27.92
N LEU A 753 -2.66 -3.79 28.10
CA LEU A 753 -3.54 -2.69 27.65
C LEU A 753 -4.44 -2.20 28.79
N PRO A 754 -3.87 -1.67 29.88
CA PRO A 754 -4.63 -1.31 31.08
C PRO A 754 -5.61 -0.13 30.86
N VAL A 755 -5.40 0.72 29.84
CA VAL A 755 -6.17 1.97 29.67
C VAL A 755 -6.67 2.18 28.25
N ALA A 756 -5.81 2.04 27.24
CA ALA A 756 -6.12 2.30 25.84
C ALA A 756 -6.14 1.00 25.02
N TYR A 757 -6.95 0.97 23.97
CA TYR A 757 -7.05 -0.16 23.03
C TYR A 757 -7.47 -1.52 23.64
N ALA A 758 -7.84 -1.58 24.92
CA ALA A 758 -8.35 -2.79 25.55
C ALA A 758 -9.62 -3.30 24.85
N ASP A 759 -10.49 -2.38 24.46
CA ASP A 759 -11.70 -2.59 23.67
C ASP A 759 -11.39 -3.09 22.24
N VAL A 760 -10.38 -2.50 21.58
CA VAL A 760 -9.91 -2.94 20.26
C VAL A 760 -9.34 -4.34 20.33
N ASP A 761 -8.43 -4.62 21.27
CA ASP A 761 -7.88 -5.96 21.49
C ASP A 761 -8.97 -7.00 21.78
N TYR A 762 -9.95 -6.66 22.62
CA TYR A 762 -11.08 -7.52 22.90
C TYR A 762 -11.88 -7.85 21.63
N CYS A 763 -12.20 -6.85 20.80
CA CYS A 763 -12.90 -7.05 19.54
C CYS A 763 -12.09 -7.94 18.58
N LEU A 764 -10.76 -7.79 18.52
CA LEU A 764 -9.89 -8.64 17.72
C LEU A 764 -9.84 -10.09 18.24
N LYS A 765 -9.86 -10.31 19.56
CA LYS A 765 -10.00 -11.66 20.14
C LYS A 765 -11.34 -12.30 19.78
N ILE A 766 -12.42 -11.52 19.81
CA ILE A 766 -13.76 -11.99 19.39
C ILE A 766 -13.75 -12.44 17.93
N GLN A 767 -13.13 -11.66 17.05
CA GLN A 767 -12.94 -12.05 15.65
C GLN A 767 -12.06 -13.28 15.48
N GLN A 768 -10.96 -13.39 16.23
CA GLN A 768 -10.11 -14.58 16.23
C GLN A 768 -10.88 -15.84 16.66
N ALA A 769 -11.90 -15.70 17.52
CA ALA A 769 -12.81 -16.77 17.89
C ALA A 769 -13.90 -17.09 16.84
N GLY A 770 -13.85 -16.46 15.65
CA GLY A 770 -14.79 -16.68 14.56
C GLY A 770 -16.14 -15.95 14.72
N LEU A 771 -16.21 -14.97 15.63
CA LEU A 771 -17.42 -14.18 15.89
C LEU A 771 -17.28 -12.78 15.28
N ARG A 772 -18.40 -12.21 14.82
CA ARG A 772 -18.43 -10.86 14.25
C ARG A 772 -18.63 -9.81 15.34
N VAL A 773 -18.04 -8.64 15.11
CA VAL A 773 -18.29 -7.42 15.89
C VAL A 773 -19.16 -6.51 15.04
N LEU A 774 -20.34 -6.15 15.56
CA LEU A 774 -21.29 -5.29 14.85
C LEU A 774 -21.29 -3.89 15.46
N TRP A 775 -21.60 -2.92 14.63
CA TRP A 775 -21.95 -1.57 15.07
C TRP A 775 -23.36 -1.25 14.56
N THR A 776 -24.18 -0.62 15.40
CA THR A 776 -25.53 -0.18 15.00
C THR A 776 -25.72 1.32 15.18
N PRO A 777 -26.24 2.01 14.14
CA PRO A 777 -26.60 3.43 14.21
C PRO A 777 -27.86 3.67 15.04
N TYR A 778 -28.66 2.62 15.28
CA TYR A 778 -29.99 2.72 15.90
C TYR A 778 -29.94 2.66 17.42
N ALA A 779 -28.78 2.38 18.01
CA ALA A 779 -28.52 2.61 19.43
C ALA A 779 -27.71 3.90 19.54
N ARG A 780 -28.38 5.04 19.72
CA ARG A 780 -27.75 6.36 19.77
C ARG A 780 -27.68 6.86 21.20
N LEU A 781 -26.50 7.31 21.61
CA LEU A 781 -26.20 7.80 22.96
C LEU A 781 -25.33 9.06 22.87
N LEU A 782 -25.38 9.91 23.89
CA LEU A 782 -24.45 11.05 24.03
C LEU A 782 -23.28 10.65 24.91
N HIS A 783 -22.07 11.07 24.56
CA HIS A 783 -20.87 10.86 25.36
C HIS A 783 -20.24 12.22 25.68
N LEU A 784 -20.16 12.58 26.97
CA LEU A 784 -19.72 13.89 27.45
C LEU A 784 -18.18 13.99 27.59
N GLU A 785 -17.43 13.23 26.78
CA GLU A 785 -16.00 12.88 26.84
C GLU A 785 -15.02 14.01 27.25
N THR A 786 -15.35 15.28 26.98
CA THR A 786 -14.56 16.44 27.41
C THR A 786 -14.48 16.61 28.93
N GLN A 787 -15.24 15.85 29.73
CA GLN A 787 -15.32 16.03 31.19
C GLN A 787 -14.55 15.00 32.03
N THR A 788 -14.27 13.78 31.53
CA THR A 788 -13.63 12.71 32.33
C THR A 788 -12.18 12.45 31.98
N ARG A 789 -11.82 12.53 30.69
CA ARG A 789 -10.48 12.15 30.22
C ARG A 789 -9.49 13.32 30.28
N GLY A 790 -9.98 14.56 30.15
CA GLY A 790 -9.16 15.69 29.69
C GLY A 790 -8.64 15.40 28.27
N ALA A 791 -8.24 16.40 27.49
CA ALA A 791 -7.53 16.07 26.25
C ALA A 791 -6.18 15.38 26.61
N ASP A 792 -5.64 14.56 25.71
CA ASP A 792 -4.40 13.77 25.91
C ASP A 792 -3.15 14.69 25.91
N ASP A 793 -3.20 15.75 26.72
CA ASP A 793 -2.33 16.93 26.62
C ASP A 793 -1.08 16.80 27.49
N THR A 794 -0.99 15.74 28.29
CA THR A 794 0.17 15.47 29.14
C THR A 794 1.10 14.47 28.48
N ALA A 795 2.40 14.74 28.53
CA ALA A 795 3.45 13.86 27.97
C ALA A 795 3.35 12.41 28.49
N GLU A 796 2.94 12.21 29.75
CA GLU A 796 2.76 10.89 30.36
C GLU A 796 1.64 10.06 29.71
N LYS A 797 0.48 10.67 29.44
CA LYS A 797 -0.64 10.01 28.75
C LYS A 797 -0.26 9.66 27.32
N ALA A 798 0.40 10.57 26.61
CA ALA A 798 0.88 10.33 25.25
C ALA A 798 1.93 9.19 25.20
N ALA A 799 2.87 9.16 26.15
CA ALA A 799 3.85 8.09 26.26
C ALA A 799 3.19 6.73 26.55
N ARG A 800 2.20 6.69 27.46
CA ARG A 800 1.41 5.47 27.72
C ARG A 800 0.66 5.00 26.47
N LEU A 801 -0.04 5.91 25.80
CA LEU A 801 -0.77 5.61 24.56
C LEU A 801 0.17 5.03 23.49
N ALA A 802 1.36 5.59 23.34
CA ALA A 802 2.38 5.10 22.40
C ALA A 802 2.87 3.68 22.76
N VAL A 803 3.10 3.40 24.05
CA VAL A 803 3.49 2.06 24.53
C VAL A 803 2.38 1.04 24.28
N GLU A 804 1.13 1.35 24.65
CA GLU A 804 -0.02 0.46 24.45
C GLU A 804 -0.32 0.24 22.97
N ALA A 805 -0.21 1.28 22.14
CA ALA A 805 -0.27 1.15 20.67
C ALA A 805 0.82 0.22 20.12
N GLY A 806 2.06 0.34 20.63
CA GLY A 806 3.17 -0.55 20.29
C GLY A 806 2.88 -2.01 20.64
N ARG A 807 2.29 -2.27 21.81
CA ARG A 807 1.89 -3.61 22.25
C ARG A 807 0.78 -4.19 21.39
N LEU A 808 -0.25 -3.40 21.07
CA LEU A 808 -1.33 -3.84 20.19
C LEU A 808 -0.80 -4.22 18.80
N ARG A 809 0.04 -3.36 18.20
CA ARG A 809 0.70 -3.64 16.92
C ARG A 809 1.57 -4.90 16.97
N ALA A 810 2.36 -5.07 18.03
CA ALA A 810 3.22 -6.22 18.20
C ALA A 810 2.43 -7.54 18.33
N ARG A 811 1.26 -7.50 19.01
CA ARG A 811 0.40 -8.66 19.19
C ARG A 811 -0.32 -9.08 17.90
N TRP A 812 -0.95 -8.13 17.22
CA TRP A 812 -1.87 -8.45 16.13
C TRP A 812 -1.22 -8.40 14.75
N GLY A 813 -0.17 -7.58 14.57
CA GLY A 813 0.40 -7.31 13.24
C GLY A 813 -0.64 -6.74 12.28
N GLY A 814 -0.22 -6.33 11.07
CA GLY A 814 -1.15 -6.13 9.94
C GLY A 814 -2.33 -5.16 10.12
N LEU A 815 -2.34 -4.29 11.14
CA LEU A 815 -3.49 -3.44 11.47
C LEU A 815 -3.87 -2.48 10.33
N SER A 816 -2.98 -2.23 9.38
CA SER A 816 -3.25 -1.40 8.19
C SER A 816 -4.11 -2.07 7.12
N ALA A 817 -4.44 -3.36 7.27
CA ALA A 817 -5.31 -4.13 6.37
C ALA A 817 -6.65 -4.45 7.04
N ASP A 818 -7.42 -3.42 7.39
CA ASP A 818 -8.77 -3.59 7.93
C ASP A 818 -9.73 -4.01 6.80
N PRO A 819 -10.38 -5.19 6.88
CA PRO A 819 -11.30 -5.66 5.83
C PRO A 819 -12.54 -4.76 5.67
N PHE A 820 -12.92 -4.00 6.71
CA PHE A 820 -14.07 -3.11 6.68
C PHE A 820 -13.71 -1.66 6.28
N TYR A 821 -12.48 -1.44 5.80
CA TYR A 821 -12.00 -0.15 5.32
C TYR A 821 -11.26 -0.28 3.99
N ASN A 822 -11.75 0.39 2.95
CA ASN A 822 -11.17 0.24 1.62
C ASN A 822 -9.69 0.74 1.60
N PRO A 823 -8.75 -0.04 1.05
CA PRO A 823 -7.33 0.31 1.04
C PRO A 823 -6.99 1.52 0.17
N HIS A 824 -7.92 2.08 -0.60
CA HIS A 824 -7.72 3.35 -1.32
C HIS A 824 -7.73 4.57 -0.41
N PHE A 825 -8.31 4.47 0.79
CA PHE A 825 -8.26 5.58 1.73
C PHE A 825 -6.88 5.68 2.41
N GLU A 826 -6.47 6.91 2.73
CA GLU A 826 -5.26 7.18 3.50
C GLU A 826 -5.54 6.95 4.99
N PRO A 827 -5.02 5.87 5.60
CA PRO A 827 -5.34 5.52 7.00
C PRO A 827 -4.84 6.57 7.99
N LEU A 828 -3.78 7.32 7.68
CA LEU A 828 -3.29 8.32 8.61
C LEU A 828 -4.13 9.60 8.56
N GLY A 829 -4.96 9.83 7.54
CA GLY A 829 -5.83 11.00 7.47
C GLY A 829 -7.14 10.83 8.27
N PRO A 830 -8.03 11.83 8.21
CA PRO A 830 -9.43 11.64 8.61
C PRO A 830 -10.02 10.45 7.85
N THR A 831 -10.65 9.52 8.58
CA THR A 831 -11.24 8.32 7.97
C THR A 831 -12.22 8.71 6.86
N TYR A 832 -12.15 8.01 5.72
CA TYR A 832 -12.99 8.26 4.53
C TYR A 832 -12.85 9.64 3.87
N GLY A 833 -11.90 10.49 4.31
CA GLY A 833 -11.74 11.85 3.78
C GLY A 833 -10.67 11.99 2.70
N LEU A 834 -9.62 11.17 2.76
CA LEU A 834 -8.43 11.27 1.90
C LEU A 834 -8.15 9.95 1.18
N LEU A 835 -7.75 10.04 -0.08
CA LEU A 835 -7.35 8.95 -0.96
C LEU A 835 -5.84 8.91 -1.07
N ARG A 836 -5.25 7.72 -0.93
CA ARG A 836 -3.80 7.55 -1.10
C ARG A 836 -3.44 7.14 -2.53
N PRO A 837 -2.31 7.62 -3.08
CA PRO A 837 -1.74 7.07 -4.31
C PRO A 837 -1.54 5.56 -4.17
N GLN A 838 -2.00 4.76 -5.14
CA GLN A 838 -1.76 3.32 -5.13
C GLN A 838 -0.53 2.98 -5.98
N PRO A 839 0.33 2.04 -5.53
CA PRO A 839 1.28 1.40 -6.43
C PRO A 839 0.51 0.51 -7.44
N ASP A 840 0.98 0.52 -8.69
CA ASP A 840 0.35 -0.15 -9.85
C ASP A 840 0.39 -1.70 -9.82
#